data_AF-A0A961FR58-F1
#
_entry.id   AF-A0A961FR58-F1
#
_cell.length_a   1.000
_cell.length_b   1.000
_cell.length_c   1.000
_cell.angle_alpha   90.00
_cell.angle_beta   90.00
_cell.angle_gamma   90.00
#
_symmetry.space_group_name_H-M   'P 1'
#
loop_
_entity.id
_entity.type
_entity.pdbx_description
1 polymer ?
#
loop_
_entity_poly.entity_id
_entity_poly.type
_entity_poly.pdbx_seq_one_letter_code
_entity_poly.pdbx_strand_id
1 'polypeptide(L)'
;MKPLTLGLVAAFISLPVVSFAAKDSVPTPDLRKAAARIDELVEKGLKEQGMKPNAAVDDATFLRRAYLDIAGRIPTIEEAEAFQSSTYEQKRERLIEDLLHSEAYVSHAYNFWADVLRINSGLGTGASQAEAAYQLWIKRALRDNRPYDEVVFDLVSARGLIWDNGAVGYYQRDRGMPLDNMSNTVRIFLGTRLECAQCHNHPFDKWTQMDYFKMAAFSYGMEANRYDSPNRDALSKWQRQDRNDFFQEALGVKDFPQIRNEEQLDRYTDSDNYQRYLDRYKMTDEEFRTMGKRSIDAYQSYDHESRAMRNATNELYKPIRYIAVGEREKTLKLPHDYKYSDAKPFDAVTAGTMFGEEIDLEHIDGSAIDAYAKWMTSPENPTFTKVIANRLWKRVFGMGIFEPVDELTDQTVVSNPELLAYLEDLMRGFDYDMKSYLQVLYNTKTYQRAADSREIEMGAPYYFAGPVLRRMSAEQIWDSIVALALPEADSYRPRLKGQLASVERVRQIYESLEGRSQDEYVAMVKELGEALESNMDKQEEVRKSLYEAREAEDNDRYQKAREELRDLQREMNQAVAKIGYQHTGEKVDGSDLLAAMGMSEMTMDAAAAMNMEGATKKERRKLQKAVLTNLPTPDMPEAPAGLDRQELKNWKAQQSNDLKTYRSLISQMARASELESPARRGHFLREFGQSDREVIENASDYASVPQALNLLNGSMVEALTNKFAVFGKRLNEASTPEEKTRMMFQAMLTREPTDHEMEIVKKEITENGEDAYEGVVWALLNTQQFLFVQ
;
A
#
# COMPACT_ATOMS: atom_id res chain seq x y z
N MET A 1 -3.76 25.21 -53.70
CA MET A 1 -3.15 25.80 -52.49
C MET A 1 -3.80 25.11 -51.29
N LYS A 2 -3.06 24.19 -50.65
CA LYS A 2 -3.52 23.33 -49.55
C LYS A 2 -2.62 23.61 -48.34
N PRO A 3 -3.16 23.59 -47.10
CA PRO A 3 -2.37 23.76 -45.89
C PRO A 3 -1.60 22.47 -45.57
N LEU A 4 -0.33 22.61 -45.16
CA LEU A 4 0.49 21.51 -44.69
C LEU A 4 0.12 21.18 -43.24
N THR A 5 -0.34 19.94 -43.02
CA THR A 5 -0.41 19.27 -41.73
C THR A 5 0.98 18.80 -41.32
N LEU A 6 1.56 19.39 -40.27
CA LEU A 6 2.72 18.81 -39.58
C LEU A 6 2.20 17.83 -38.53
N GLY A 7 2.40 16.54 -38.77
CA GLY A 7 2.17 15.50 -37.77
C GLY A 7 3.32 15.49 -36.77
N LEU A 8 3.04 15.79 -35.50
CA LEU A 8 3.93 15.44 -34.40
C LEU A 8 3.88 13.93 -34.21
N VAL A 9 4.99 13.26 -34.51
CA VAL A 9 5.22 11.87 -34.12
C VAL A 9 5.62 11.88 -32.65
N ALA A 10 4.66 11.61 -31.76
CA ALA A 10 4.97 11.25 -30.38
C ALA A 10 5.68 9.89 -30.41
N ALA A 11 6.98 9.89 -30.13
CA ALA A 11 7.73 8.66 -29.90
C ALA A 11 7.26 8.07 -28.55
N PHE A 12 6.23 7.23 -28.60
CA PHE A 12 5.93 6.28 -27.53
C PHE A 12 7.16 5.37 -27.41
N ILE A 13 7.99 5.59 -26.39
CA ILE A 13 8.91 4.57 -25.91
C ILE A 13 8.02 3.49 -25.31
N SER A 14 7.62 2.53 -26.15
CA SER A 14 7.15 1.23 -25.69
C SER A 14 8.25 0.67 -24.80
N LEU A 15 8.02 0.65 -23.49
CA LEU A 15 8.68 -0.33 -22.65
C LEU A 15 8.46 -1.69 -23.34
N PRO A 16 9.50 -2.52 -23.52
CA PRO A 16 9.27 -3.85 -24.04
C PRO A 16 8.34 -4.53 -23.03
N VAL A 17 7.14 -4.87 -23.47
CA VAL A 17 6.43 -6.00 -22.87
C VAL A 17 7.40 -7.15 -23.11
N VAL A 18 8.13 -7.55 -22.07
CA VAL A 18 8.91 -8.78 -22.11
C VAL A 18 7.86 -9.85 -22.34
N SER A 19 7.76 -10.29 -23.59
CA SER A 19 6.95 -11.45 -23.95
C SER A 19 7.62 -12.61 -23.25
N PHE A 20 7.13 -12.97 -22.07
CA PHE A 20 7.42 -14.28 -21.50
C PHE A 20 7.11 -15.28 -22.62
N ALA A 21 8.11 -16.05 -23.03
CA ALA A 21 7.89 -17.18 -23.91
C ALA A 21 6.75 -18.00 -23.28
N ALA A 22 5.74 -18.36 -24.07
CA ALA A 22 4.65 -19.19 -23.58
C ALA A 22 5.27 -20.41 -22.89
N LYS A 23 5.18 -20.46 -21.55
CA LYS A 23 5.64 -21.62 -20.77
C LYS A 23 4.97 -22.83 -21.40
N ASP A 24 5.76 -23.85 -21.76
CA ASP A 24 5.23 -25.11 -22.29
C ASP A 24 4.07 -25.54 -21.38
N SER A 25 2.89 -25.73 -21.95
CA SER A 25 1.65 -25.87 -21.17
C SER A 25 1.69 -27.15 -20.34
N VAL A 26 2.16 -27.05 -19.10
CA VAL A 26 2.01 -28.08 -18.08
C VAL A 26 0.51 -28.32 -17.90
N PRO A 27 0.03 -29.58 -17.94
CA PRO A 27 -1.38 -29.84 -17.69
C PRO A 27 -1.78 -29.30 -16.31
N THR A 28 -2.73 -28.37 -16.28
CA THR A 28 -3.25 -27.80 -15.04
C THR A 28 -3.77 -28.92 -14.13
N PRO A 29 -3.31 -29.02 -12.87
CA PRO A 29 -3.77 -30.04 -11.94
C PRO A 29 -5.30 -30.03 -11.74
N ASP A 30 -5.89 -31.21 -11.63
CA ASP A 30 -7.31 -31.36 -11.26
C ASP A 30 -7.50 -30.99 -9.79
N LEU A 31 -8.28 -29.92 -9.53
CA LEU A 31 -8.47 -29.34 -8.20
C LEU A 31 -8.97 -30.36 -7.15
N ARG A 32 -9.91 -31.23 -7.53
CA ARG A 32 -10.49 -32.21 -6.60
C ARG A 32 -9.51 -33.33 -6.29
N LYS A 33 -8.80 -33.83 -7.31
CA LYS A 33 -7.75 -34.84 -7.08
C LYS A 33 -6.62 -34.27 -6.23
N ALA A 34 -6.28 -33.00 -6.43
CA ALA A 34 -5.28 -32.33 -5.61
C ALA A 34 -5.72 -32.21 -4.14
N ALA A 35 -6.97 -31.80 -3.88
CA ALA A 35 -7.50 -31.70 -2.53
C ALA A 35 -7.54 -33.08 -1.84
N ALA A 36 -7.99 -34.12 -2.55
CA ALA A 36 -7.98 -35.49 -2.05
C ALA A 36 -6.57 -35.99 -1.72
N ARG A 37 -5.58 -35.64 -2.55
CA ARG A 37 -4.18 -36.01 -2.31
C ARG A 37 -3.60 -35.31 -1.07
N ILE A 38 -3.93 -34.04 -0.84
CA ILE A 38 -3.56 -33.35 0.40
C ILE A 38 -4.15 -34.07 1.62
N ASP A 39 -5.44 -34.42 1.58
CA ASP A 39 -6.08 -35.13 2.68
C ASP A 39 -5.43 -36.48 2.97
N GLU A 40 -5.04 -37.25 1.94
CA GLU A 40 -4.29 -38.50 2.11
C GLU A 40 -2.96 -38.28 2.84
N LEU A 41 -2.22 -37.23 2.49
CA LEU A 41 -0.92 -36.90 3.08
C LEU A 41 -1.04 -36.42 4.52
N VAL A 42 -2.08 -35.62 4.83
CA VAL A 42 -2.40 -35.19 6.19
C VAL A 42 -2.82 -36.39 7.04
N GLU A 43 -3.72 -37.24 6.54
CA GLU A 43 -4.19 -38.43 7.27
C GLU A 43 -3.07 -39.44 7.52
N LYS A 44 -2.15 -39.60 6.57
CA LYS A 44 -0.92 -40.39 6.77
C LYS A 44 -0.09 -39.84 7.93
N GLY A 45 0.18 -38.54 7.95
CA GLY A 45 0.93 -37.89 9.03
C GLY A 45 0.25 -38.05 10.40
N LEU A 46 -1.07 -37.85 10.47
CA LEU A 46 -1.84 -38.07 11.71
C LEU A 46 -1.71 -39.52 12.20
N LYS A 47 -1.81 -40.50 11.30
CA LYS A 47 -1.70 -41.92 11.64
C LYS A 47 -0.33 -42.29 12.19
N GLU A 48 0.74 -41.74 11.62
CA GLU A 48 2.12 -41.95 12.09
C GLU A 48 2.33 -41.41 13.50
N GLN A 49 1.61 -40.34 13.88
CA GLN A 49 1.62 -39.77 15.22
C GLN A 49 0.58 -40.39 16.18
N GLY A 50 -0.15 -41.42 15.75
CA GLY A 50 -1.21 -42.05 16.54
C GLY A 50 -2.42 -41.14 16.80
N MET A 51 -2.58 -40.07 16.02
CA MET A 51 -3.67 -39.11 16.10
C MET A 51 -4.83 -39.48 15.18
N LYS A 52 -5.99 -38.86 15.42
CA LYS A 52 -7.17 -38.99 14.56
C LYS A 52 -7.58 -37.62 14.03
N PRO A 53 -8.13 -37.56 12.81
CA PRO A 53 -8.89 -36.41 12.34
C PRO A 53 -9.94 -35.90 13.31
N ASN A 54 -10.13 -34.58 13.36
CA ASN A 54 -11.30 -33.98 13.99
C ASN A 54 -12.58 -34.27 13.17
N ALA A 55 -13.74 -34.11 13.81
CA ALA A 55 -15.04 -34.27 13.14
C ALA A 55 -15.24 -33.22 12.04
N ALA A 56 -16.02 -33.55 11.01
CA ALA A 56 -16.43 -32.58 10.00
C ALA A 56 -17.36 -31.52 10.63
N VAL A 57 -17.28 -30.27 10.15
CA VAL A 57 -18.16 -29.20 10.58
C VAL A 57 -19.47 -29.17 9.80
N ASP A 58 -20.52 -28.65 10.44
CA ASP A 58 -21.79 -28.37 9.78
C ASP A 58 -21.70 -27.21 8.76
N ASP A 59 -22.77 -27.02 8.00
CA ASP A 59 -22.83 -26.01 6.94
C ASP A 59 -22.77 -24.58 7.47
N ALA A 60 -23.35 -24.32 8.65
CA ALA A 60 -23.32 -23.00 9.29
C ALA A 60 -21.90 -22.58 9.68
N THR A 61 -21.17 -23.51 10.32
CA THR A 61 -19.77 -23.32 10.72
C THR A 61 -18.87 -23.19 9.49
N PHE A 62 -19.04 -24.05 8.49
CA PHE A 62 -18.30 -23.95 7.22
C PHE A 62 -18.53 -22.61 6.53
N LEU A 63 -19.79 -22.19 6.40
CA LEU A 63 -20.16 -20.93 5.75
C LEU A 63 -19.47 -19.75 6.43
N ARG A 64 -19.58 -19.66 7.76
CA ARG A 64 -18.94 -18.60 8.55
C ARG A 64 -17.42 -18.60 8.35
N ARG A 65 -16.78 -19.76 8.47
CA ARG A 65 -15.33 -19.91 8.30
C ARG A 65 -14.88 -19.47 6.91
N ALA A 66 -15.54 -19.95 5.86
CA ALA A 66 -15.21 -19.62 4.47
C ALA A 66 -15.32 -18.11 4.20
N TYR A 67 -16.37 -17.46 4.70
CA TYR A 67 -16.52 -16.01 4.59
C TYR A 67 -15.42 -15.26 5.35
N LEU A 68 -15.07 -15.68 6.57
CA LEU A 68 -14.01 -15.05 7.34
C LEU A 68 -12.62 -15.23 6.72
N ASP A 69 -12.31 -16.42 6.19
CA ASP A 69 -10.99 -16.74 5.64
C ASP A 69 -10.79 -16.25 4.19
N ILE A 70 -11.85 -16.21 3.38
CA ILE A 70 -11.76 -15.82 1.97
C ILE A 70 -12.17 -14.35 1.81
N ALA A 71 -13.33 -13.96 2.34
CA ALA A 71 -13.89 -12.62 2.18
C ALA A 71 -13.53 -11.65 3.32
N GLY A 72 -12.91 -12.12 4.41
CA GLY A 72 -12.47 -11.27 5.52
C GLY A 72 -13.60 -10.66 6.34
N ARG A 73 -14.82 -11.20 6.26
CA ARG A 73 -16.00 -10.74 7.00
C ARG A 73 -16.96 -11.90 7.19
N ILE A 74 -17.95 -11.76 8.05
CA ILE A 74 -19.07 -12.71 8.13
C ILE A 74 -19.99 -12.59 6.89
N PRO A 75 -20.77 -13.64 6.53
CA PRO A 75 -21.79 -13.51 5.49
C PRO A 75 -22.88 -12.51 5.91
N THR A 76 -23.49 -11.84 4.94
CA THR A 76 -24.76 -11.13 5.18
C THR A 76 -25.89 -12.13 5.40
N ILE A 77 -27.03 -11.64 5.88
CA ILE A 77 -28.21 -12.49 6.09
C ILE A 77 -28.67 -13.10 4.76
N GLU A 78 -28.70 -12.30 3.69
CA GLU A 78 -29.05 -12.74 2.33
C GLU A 78 -28.13 -13.87 1.84
N GLU A 79 -26.82 -13.70 2.04
CA GLU A 79 -25.81 -14.68 1.64
C GLU A 79 -25.98 -15.99 2.42
N ALA A 80 -26.26 -15.90 3.71
CA ALA A 80 -26.50 -17.06 4.56
C ALA A 80 -27.79 -17.80 4.18
N GLU A 81 -28.90 -17.07 3.98
CA GLU A 81 -30.18 -17.62 3.53
C GLU A 81 -30.04 -18.32 2.16
N ALA A 82 -29.33 -17.70 1.22
CA ALA A 82 -29.09 -18.26 -0.11
C ALA A 82 -28.27 -19.56 -0.04
N PHE A 83 -27.23 -19.61 0.79
CA PHE A 83 -26.42 -20.81 0.95
C PHE A 83 -27.19 -21.95 1.65
N GLN A 84 -27.97 -21.63 2.69
CA GLN A 84 -28.73 -22.62 3.45
C GLN A 84 -29.89 -23.21 2.62
N SER A 85 -30.55 -22.39 1.81
CA SER A 85 -31.65 -22.82 0.94
C SER A 85 -31.19 -23.54 -0.34
N SER A 86 -29.91 -23.46 -0.68
CA SER A 86 -29.35 -24.12 -1.88
C SER A 86 -29.40 -25.65 -1.78
N THR A 87 -29.96 -26.27 -2.82
CA THR A 87 -30.02 -27.74 -3.01
C THR A 87 -28.90 -28.27 -3.90
N TYR A 88 -27.95 -27.41 -4.29
CA TYR A 88 -26.84 -27.82 -5.16
C TYR A 88 -25.89 -28.78 -4.43
N GLU A 89 -25.61 -29.94 -5.04
CA GLU A 89 -24.84 -31.03 -4.43
C GLU A 89 -23.45 -30.57 -3.96
N GLN A 90 -22.81 -29.67 -4.71
CA GLN A 90 -21.47 -29.15 -4.44
C GLN A 90 -21.51 -27.69 -3.98
N LYS A 91 -22.53 -27.30 -3.19
CA LYS A 91 -22.70 -25.91 -2.75
C LYS A 91 -21.50 -25.32 -2.01
N ARG A 92 -20.74 -26.14 -1.25
CA ARG A 92 -19.51 -25.70 -0.56
C ARG A 92 -18.40 -25.34 -1.56
N GLU A 93 -18.17 -26.20 -2.55
CA GLU A 93 -17.17 -25.96 -3.59
C GLU A 93 -17.53 -24.72 -4.41
N ARG A 94 -18.82 -24.56 -4.73
CA ARG A 94 -19.33 -23.40 -5.47
C ARG A 94 -19.16 -22.09 -4.68
N LEU A 95 -19.47 -22.11 -3.37
CA LEU A 95 -19.26 -20.95 -2.51
C LEU A 95 -17.79 -20.53 -2.48
N ILE A 96 -16.86 -21.48 -2.36
CA ILE A 96 -15.41 -21.20 -2.35
C ILE A 96 -15.01 -20.51 -3.66
N GLU A 97 -15.46 -21.04 -4.81
CA GLU A 97 -15.21 -20.45 -6.13
C GLU A 97 -15.75 -19.02 -6.21
N ASP A 98 -17.01 -18.81 -5.84
CA ASP A 98 -17.66 -17.50 -5.90
C ASP A 98 -16.95 -16.48 -4.98
N LEU A 99 -16.53 -16.88 -3.77
CA LEU A 99 -15.82 -16.01 -2.85
C LEU A 99 -14.42 -15.64 -3.36
N LEU A 100 -13.64 -16.57 -3.91
CA LEU A 100 -12.30 -16.30 -4.44
C LEU A 100 -12.30 -15.34 -5.63
N HIS A 101 -13.42 -15.25 -6.35
CA HIS A 101 -13.61 -14.34 -7.49
C HIS A 101 -14.31 -13.03 -7.10
N SER A 102 -14.59 -12.80 -5.81
CA SER A 102 -15.30 -11.62 -5.33
C SER A 102 -14.38 -10.43 -4.98
N GLU A 103 -14.95 -9.22 -4.96
CA GLU A 103 -14.27 -8.03 -4.39
C GLU A 103 -13.99 -8.16 -2.89
N ALA A 104 -14.76 -8.98 -2.17
CA ALA A 104 -14.50 -9.27 -0.76
C ALA A 104 -13.15 -10.00 -0.58
N TYR A 105 -12.83 -10.94 -1.47
CA TYR A 105 -11.51 -11.58 -1.50
C TYR A 105 -10.41 -10.57 -1.78
N VAL A 106 -10.59 -9.68 -2.76
CA VAL A 106 -9.59 -8.65 -3.09
C VAL A 106 -9.32 -7.75 -1.89
N SER A 107 -10.36 -7.33 -1.18
CA SER A 107 -10.24 -6.53 0.06
C SER A 107 -9.46 -7.27 1.15
N HIS A 108 -9.84 -8.52 1.45
CA HIS A 108 -9.22 -9.30 2.51
C HIS A 108 -7.77 -9.70 2.18
N ALA A 109 -7.53 -10.19 0.96
CA ALA A 109 -6.20 -10.53 0.48
C ALA A 109 -5.29 -9.30 0.40
N TYR A 110 -5.82 -8.12 0.06
CA TYR A 110 -5.05 -6.88 0.10
C TYR A 110 -4.57 -6.57 1.52
N ASN A 111 -5.40 -6.71 2.56
CA ASN A 111 -4.97 -6.42 3.92
C ASN A 111 -3.82 -7.33 4.36
N PHE A 112 -3.89 -8.62 4.01
CA PHE A 112 -2.79 -9.58 4.23
C PHE A 112 -1.51 -9.16 3.50
N TRP A 113 -1.58 -8.94 2.19
CA TRP A 113 -0.41 -8.56 1.39
C TRP A 113 0.13 -7.18 1.74
N ALA A 114 -0.72 -6.26 2.18
CA ALA A 114 -0.32 -4.94 2.61
C ALA A 114 0.48 -4.97 3.92
N ASP A 115 0.23 -5.95 4.81
CA ASP A 115 1.08 -6.16 5.98
C ASP A 115 2.43 -6.76 5.58
N VAL A 116 2.42 -7.83 4.77
CA VAL A 116 3.63 -8.50 4.27
C VAL A 116 4.54 -7.56 3.47
N LEU A 117 3.95 -6.77 2.56
CA LEU A 117 4.67 -5.82 1.70
C LEU A 117 4.81 -4.42 2.32
N ARG A 118 4.40 -4.24 3.58
CA ARG A 118 4.48 -2.99 4.33
C ARG A 118 3.88 -1.78 3.57
N ILE A 119 2.66 -1.92 3.04
CA ILE A 119 1.95 -0.87 2.31
C ILE A 119 1.18 0.02 3.29
N ASN A 120 1.67 1.22 3.61
CA ASN A 120 0.98 2.15 4.49
C ASN A 120 0.58 3.47 3.81
N SER A 121 -0.43 4.11 4.39
CA SER A 121 -0.83 5.48 4.17
C SER A 121 0.25 6.40 4.71
N GLY A 122 0.90 7.09 3.79
CA GLY A 122 2.09 7.87 4.07
C GLY A 122 3.19 7.58 3.06
N LEU A 123 3.76 6.36 3.05
CA LEU A 123 5.09 6.11 2.45
C LEU A 123 6.06 7.26 2.78
N GLY A 124 6.06 7.76 4.03
CA GLY A 124 6.76 8.98 4.46
C GLY A 124 6.00 10.29 4.21
N THR A 125 6.40 11.40 4.84
CA THR A 125 5.77 12.72 4.61
C THR A 125 6.07 13.22 3.18
N GLY A 126 5.13 13.05 2.24
CA GLY A 126 5.21 13.68 0.91
C GLY A 126 5.03 12.76 -0.31
N ALA A 127 4.51 11.53 -0.15
CA ALA A 127 4.31 10.63 -1.28
C ALA A 127 3.01 9.80 -1.24
N SER A 128 1.91 10.39 -0.77
CA SER A 128 0.60 9.72 -0.75
C SER A 128 0.09 9.29 -2.14
N GLN A 129 0.58 9.90 -3.21
CA GLN A 129 0.35 9.47 -4.59
C GLN A 129 1.04 8.13 -4.91
N ALA A 130 2.22 7.86 -4.35
CA ALA A 130 2.91 6.59 -4.53
C ALA A 130 2.22 5.48 -3.75
N GLU A 131 1.70 5.77 -2.55
CA GLU A 131 0.80 4.85 -1.83
C GLU A 131 -0.40 4.50 -2.70
N ALA A 132 -1.10 5.52 -3.21
CA ALA A 132 -2.30 5.34 -4.01
C ALA A 132 -2.01 4.44 -5.22
N ALA A 133 -0.94 4.72 -5.98
CA ALA A 133 -0.56 3.93 -7.13
C ALA A 133 -0.23 2.48 -6.76
N TYR A 134 0.53 2.29 -5.70
CA TYR A 134 0.97 0.97 -5.26
C TYR A 134 -0.18 0.11 -4.73
N GLN A 135 -1.04 0.68 -3.90
CA GLN A 135 -2.25 0.03 -3.40
C GLN A 135 -3.16 -0.42 -4.55
N LEU A 136 -3.38 0.47 -5.51
CA LEU A 136 -4.20 0.21 -6.68
C LEU A 136 -3.61 -0.91 -7.55
N TRP A 137 -2.29 -0.93 -7.73
CA TRP A 137 -1.57 -1.99 -8.45
C TRP A 137 -1.71 -3.36 -7.76
N ILE A 138 -1.51 -3.45 -6.44
CA ILE A 138 -1.64 -4.71 -5.70
C ILE A 138 -3.09 -5.23 -5.74
N LYS A 139 -4.07 -4.37 -5.49
CA LYS A 139 -5.50 -4.75 -5.57
C LYS A 139 -5.89 -5.22 -6.96
N ARG A 140 -5.22 -4.72 -8.00
CA ARG A 140 -5.42 -5.21 -9.37
C ARG A 140 -4.79 -6.59 -9.57
N ALA A 141 -3.53 -6.76 -9.18
CA ALA A 141 -2.85 -8.06 -9.29
C ALA A 141 -3.64 -9.19 -8.61
N LEU A 142 -4.26 -8.91 -7.46
CA LEU A 142 -5.12 -9.86 -6.74
C LEU A 142 -6.46 -10.13 -7.44
N ARG A 143 -7.07 -9.11 -8.04
CA ARG A 143 -8.34 -9.24 -8.78
C ARG A 143 -8.14 -10.07 -10.03
N ASP A 144 -7.16 -9.68 -10.84
CA ASP A 144 -6.80 -10.28 -12.12
C ASP A 144 -6.13 -11.65 -11.93
N ASN A 145 -5.82 -12.03 -10.68
CA ASN A 145 -5.16 -13.27 -10.30
C ASN A 145 -3.83 -13.48 -11.04
N ARG A 146 -3.02 -12.43 -11.09
CA ARG A 146 -1.70 -12.48 -11.72
C ARG A 146 -0.85 -13.56 -11.03
N PRO A 147 -0.09 -14.37 -11.78
CA PRO A 147 0.85 -15.34 -11.22
C PRO A 147 1.78 -14.70 -10.19
N TYR A 148 1.98 -15.37 -9.06
CA TYR A 148 2.76 -14.81 -7.96
C TYR A 148 4.21 -14.53 -8.36
N ASP A 149 4.83 -15.41 -9.13
CA ASP A 149 6.19 -15.23 -9.68
C ASP A 149 6.30 -13.96 -10.53
N GLU A 150 5.32 -13.68 -11.39
CA GLU A 150 5.28 -12.43 -12.17
C GLU A 150 5.08 -11.19 -11.31
N VAL A 151 4.21 -11.26 -10.30
CA VAL A 151 3.98 -10.15 -9.36
C VAL A 151 5.27 -9.84 -8.59
N VAL A 152 5.97 -10.86 -8.10
CA VAL A 152 7.26 -10.68 -7.39
C VAL A 152 8.33 -10.16 -8.33
N PHE A 153 8.39 -10.68 -9.56
CA PHE A 153 9.32 -10.20 -10.59
C PHE A 153 9.14 -8.69 -10.79
N ASP A 154 7.91 -8.24 -11.05
CA ASP A 154 7.58 -6.83 -11.26
C ASP A 154 7.92 -5.93 -10.06
N LEU A 155 7.75 -6.43 -8.83
CA LEU A 155 8.09 -5.70 -7.61
C LEU A 155 9.60 -5.51 -7.46
N VAL A 156 10.38 -6.58 -7.68
CA VAL A 156 11.84 -6.59 -7.53
C VAL A 156 12.51 -5.83 -8.67
N SER A 157 12.01 -5.90 -9.90
CA SER A 157 12.56 -5.16 -11.05
C SER A 157 11.88 -3.80 -11.26
N ALA A 158 11.14 -3.28 -10.27
CA ALA A 158 10.28 -2.11 -10.45
C ALA A 158 11.07 -0.83 -10.76
N ARG A 159 10.80 -0.24 -11.94
CA ARG A 159 11.35 1.04 -12.41
C ARG A 159 10.30 1.86 -13.15
N GLY A 160 10.59 3.15 -13.32
CA GLY A 160 9.74 4.09 -14.04
C GLY A 160 8.90 5.00 -13.14
N LEU A 161 7.93 5.70 -13.74
CA LEU A 161 7.06 6.64 -13.05
C LEU A 161 5.91 5.90 -12.35
N ILE A 162 5.43 6.42 -11.22
CA ILE A 162 4.37 5.81 -10.40
C ILE A 162 3.04 5.58 -11.13
N TRP A 163 2.73 6.36 -12.16
CA TRP A 163 1.52 6.20 -12.95
C TRP A 163 1.69 5.25 -14.15
N ASP A 164 2.93 4.95 -14.56
CA ASP A 164 3.22 3.95 -15.58
C ASP A 164 3.41 2.57 -14.94
N ASN A 165 4.04 2.53 -13.76
CA ASN A 165 4.32 1.32 -13.00
C ASN A 165 4.08 1.56 -11.50
N GLY A 166 2.92 1.11 -11.00
CA GLY A 166 2.59 1.22 -9.56
C GLY A 166 3.46 0.36 -8.65
N ALA A 167 4.14 -0.67 -9.17
CA ALA A 167 5.01 -1.55 -8.38
C ALA A 167 6.23 -0.82 -7.81
N VAL A 168 6.61 0.33 -8.38
CA VAL A 168 7.70 1.18 -7.86
C VAL A 168 7.46 1.65 -6.42
N GLY A 169 6.20 1.57 -5.96
CA GLY A 169 5.82 1.70 -4.55
C GLY A 169 6.65 0.84 -3.60
N TYR A 170 7.13 -0.32 -4.06
CA TYR A 170 7.96 -1.25 -3.29
C TYR A 170 9.27 -0.60 -2.82
N TYR A 171 10.06 -0.04 -3.74
CA TYR A 171 11.29 0.72 -3.41
C TYR A 171 10.99 2.07 -2.77
N GLN A 172 9.86 2.68 -3.14
CA GLN A 172 9.39 3.93 -2.55
C GLN A 172 8.94 3.80 -1.08
N ARG A 173 8.77 2.59 -0.56
CA ARG A 173 8.59 2.39 0.88
C ARG A 173 9.90 2.57 1.63
N ASP A 174 10.98 2.02 1.10
CA ASP A 174 12.32 1.98 1.73
C ASP A 174 13.25 3.07 1.16
N ARG A 175 12.71 4.27 0.88
CA ARG A 175 13.50 5.34 0.24
C ARG A 175 14.73 5.69 1.06
N GLY A 176 15.90 5.62 0.42
CA GLY A 176 17.17 5.91 1.08
C GLY A 176 17.69 4.78 1.97
N MET A 177 17.02 3.62 1.98
CA MET A 177 17.36 2.44 2.77
C MET A 177 17.48 1.19 1.86
N PRO A 178 18.38 1.20 0.84
CA PRO A 178 18.48 0.09 -0.11
C PRO A 178 18.92 -1.23 0.54
N LEU A 179 19.71 -1.15 1.61
CA LEU A 179 20.18 -2.30 2.37
C LEU A 179 19.03 -2.98 3.13
N ASP A 180 18.18 -2.19 3.79
CA ASP A 180 16.97 -2.68 4.46
C ASP A 180 15.97 -3.25 3.46
N ASN A 181 15.81 -2.62 2.29
CA ASN A 181 14.94 -3.16 1.24
C ASN A 181 15.38 -4.56 0.81
N MET A 182 16.69 -4.80 0.62
CA MET A 182 17.20 -6.14 0.32
C MET A 182 16.88 -7.14 1.43
N SER A 183 17.15 -6.80 2.70
CA SER A 183 16.84 -7.69 3.84
C SER A 183 15.36 -8.09 3.86
N ASN A 184 14.46 -7.11 3.69
CA ASN A 184 13.03 -7.35 3.65
C ASN A 184 12.62 -8.18 2.43
N THR A 185 13.22 -7.96 1.27
CA THR A 185 12.96 -8.73 0.04
C THR A 185 13.26 -10.21 0.24
N VAL A 186 14.45 -10.53 0.79
CA VAL A 186 14.85 -11.92 1.07
C VAL A 186 13.95 -12.54 2.15
N ARG A 187 13.62 -11.80 3.21
CA ARG A 187 12.71 -12.28 4.25
C ARG A 187 11.31 -12.61 3.72
N ILE A 188 10.74 -11.73 2.89
CA ILE A 188 9.39 -11.89 2.34
C ILE A 188 9.35 -13.05 1.33
N PHE A 189 10.25 -13.06 0.34
CA PHE A 189 10.10 -13.96 -0.82
C PHE A 189 10.90 -15.25 -0.68
N LEU A 190 11.98 -15.24 0.09
CA LEU A 190 12.89 -16.39 0.23
C LEU A 190 12.89 -16.96 1.65
N GLY A 191 12.18 -16.33 2.59
CA GLY A 191 11.97 -16.82 3.94
C GLY A 191 13.24 -16.84 4.78
N THR A 192 14.20 -15.96 4.50
CA THR A 192 15.48 -15.92 5.23
C THR A 192 15.71 -14.53 5.83
N ARG A 193 16.11 -14.49 7.11
CA ARG A 193 16.43 -13.26 7.83
C ARG A 193 17.92 -12.96 7.70
N LEU A 194 18.23 -11.79 7.13
CA LEU A 194 19.60 -11.32 6.89
C LEU A 194 19.95 -10.06 7.67
N GLU A 195 19.04 -9.55 8.49
CA GLU A 195 19.20 -8.28 9.21
C GLU A 195 20.44 -8.30 10.13
N CYS A 196 20.71 -9.41 10.82
CA CYS A 196 21.92 -9.55 11.62
C CYS A 196 23.20 -9.57 10.75
N ALA A 197 23.10 -10.20 9.56
CA ALA A 197 24.19 -10.34 8.61
C ALA A 197 24.69 -8.98 8.06
N GLN A 198 23.87 -7.92 8.15
CA GLN A 198 24.26 -6.57 7.76
C GLN A 198 25.47 -6.02 8.54
N CYS A 199 25.59 -6.37 9.82
CA CYS A 199 26.63 -5.85 10.73
C CYS A 199 27.69 -6.89 11.10
N HIS A 200 27.34 -8.18 11.13
CA HIS A 200 28.25 -9.27 11.46
C HIS A 200 27.74 -10.61 10.90
N ASN A 201 28.57 -11.64 10.77
CA ASN A 201 28.12 -12.99 10.42
C ASN A 201 26.96 -13.42 11.31
N HIS A 202 25.93 -14.02 10.73
CA HIS A 202 24.70 -14.37 11.44
C HIS A 202 25.02 -15.29 12.64
N PRO A 203 24.52 -15.00 13.85
CA PRO A 203 24.94 -15.70 15.06
C PRO A 203 24.33 -17.11 15.19
N PHE A 204 23.20 -17.35 14.51
CA PHE A 204 22.43 -18.59 14.60
C PHE A 204 22.21 -19.28 13.25
N ASP A 205 22.85 -18.79 12.19
CA ASP A 205 22.71 -19.33 10.83
C ASP A 205 24.06 -19.23 10.10
N LYS A 206 24.20 -19.91 8.97
CA LYS A 206 25.45 -20.01 8.21
C LYS A 206 25.83 -18.75 7.44
N TRP A 207 24.91 -17.79 7.31
CA TRP A 207 25.10 -16.61 6.45
C TRP A 207 26.17 -15.66 6.99
N THR A 208 27.11 -15.29 6.12
CA THR A 208 28.17 -14.33 6.45
C THR A 208 27.75 -12.89 6.13
N GLN A 209 28.48 -11.92 6.69
CA GLN A 209 28.30 -10.52 6.32
C GLN A 209 28.60 -10.28 4.83
N MET A 210 29.56 -11.02 4.26
CA MET A 210 29.86 -10.95 2.82
C MET A 210 28.68 -11.44 1.96
N ASP A 211 28.03 -12.55 2.34
CA ASP A 211 26.86 -13.06 1.61
C ASP A 211 25.73 -12.02 1.56
N TYR A 212 25.50 -11.33 2.68
CA TYR A 212 24.55 -10.23 2.73
C TYR A 212 24.89 -9.11 1.74
N PHE A 213 26.14 -8.63 1.73
CA PHE A 213 26.54 -7.56 0.82
C PHE A 213 26.52 -8.00 -0.65
N LYS A 214 26.82 -9.27 -0.96
CA LYS A 214 26.69 -9.82 -2.32
C LYS A 214 25.23 -9.79 -2.79
N MET A 215 24.29 -10.16 -1.94
CA MET A 215 22.86 -10.06 -2.25
C MET A 215 22.44 -8.60 -2.43
N ALA A 216 22.82 -7.72 -1.49
CA ALA A 216 22.49 -6.30 -1.54
C ALA A 216 23.01 -5.57 -2.79
N ALA A 217 24.13 -6.03 -3.36
CA ALA A 217 24.70 -5.44 -4.56
C ALA A 217 23.77 -5.54 -5.80
N PHE A 218 22.85 -6.51 -5.87
CA PHE A 218 21.88 -6.61 -6.98
C PHE A 218 20.92 -5.42 -7.06
N SER A 219 20.43 -4.94 -5.92
CA SER A 219 19.42 -3.86 -5.85
C SER A 219 19.99 -2.52 -5.39
N TYR A 220 21.28 -2.44 -5.05
CA TYR A 220 21.89 -1.21 -4.51
C TYR A 220 21.79 0.02 -5.44
N GLY A 221 21.72 -0.23 -6.76
CA GLY A 221 21.51 0.80 -7.78
C GLY A 221 20.07 1.32 -7.88
N MET A 222 19.10 0.68 -7.23
CA MET A 222 17.69 1.08 -7.30
C MET A 222 17.43 2.30 -6.40
N GLU A 223 17.19 3.46 -7.02
CA GLU A 223 16.98 4.72 -6.32
C GLU A 223 15.54 5.23 -6.41
N ALA A 224 14.96 5.46 -5.24
CA ALA A 224 13.60 5.98 -5.05
C ALA A 224 13.56 7.38 -4.39
N ASN A 225 14.73 7.98 -4.11
CA ASN A 225 14.85 9.23 -3.34
C ASN A 225 14.85 10.51 -4.19
N ARG A 226 14.96 10.36 -5.52
CA ARG A 226 15.05 11.46 -6.47
C ARG A 226 14.61 11.03 -7.86
N TYR A 227 13.82 11.90 -8.48
CA TYR A 227 13.58 11.89 -9.92
C TYR A 227 14.70 12.67 -10.65
N ASP A 228 15.27 12.06 -11.70
CA ASP A 228 16.24 12.69 -12.59
C ASP A 228 15.51 13.39 -13.74
N SER A 229 15.74 14.70 -13.85
CA SER A 229 14.98 15.58 -14.73
C SER A 229 15.87 16.10 -15.85
N PRO A 230 15.55 15.80 -17.12
CA PRO A 230 16.24 16.37 -18.28
C PRO A 230 16.27 17.90 -18.24
N ASN A 231 15.18 18.54 -17.82
CA ASN A 231 15.10 20.00 -17.76
C ASN A 231 15.93 20.59 -16.61
N ARG A 232 16.02 19.93 -15.45
CA ARG A 232 16.97 20.34 -14.40
C ARG A 232 18.42 20.19 -14.83
N ASP A 233 18.74 19.13 -15.56
CA ASP A 233 20.10 18.91 -16.07
C ASP A 233 20.47 19.95 -17.14
N ALA A 234 19.53 20.28 -18.04
CA ALA A 234 19.68 21.36 -19.01
C ALA A 234 19.90 22.72 -18.33
N LEU A 235 19.10 23.03 -17.30
CA LEU A 235 19.28 24.24 -16.50
C LEU A 235 20.65 24.27 -15.82
N SER A 236 21.12 23.15 -15.26
CA SER A 236 22.44 23.10 -14.63
C SER A 236 23.57 23.36 -15.64
N LYS A 237 23.45 22.83 -16.86
CA LYS A 237 24.39 23.12 -17.96
C LYS A 237 24.31 24.59 -18.39
N TRP A 238 23.11 25.13 -18.55
CA TRP A 238 22.87 26.53 -18.88
C TRP A 238 23.48 27.46 -17.83
N GLN A 239 23.23 27.24 -16.53
CA GLN A 239 23.80 28.04 -15.43
C GLN A 239 25.33 27.97 -15.39
N ARG A 240 25.93 26.83 -15.76
CA ARG A 240 27.39 26.73 -15.84
C ARG A 240 27.95 27.60 -16.97
N GLN A 241 27.29 27.60 -18.12
CA GLN A 241 27.70 28.39 -19.27
C GLN A 241 27.49 29.89 -19.01
N ASP A 242 26.30 30.25 -18.56
CA ASP A 242 25.90 31.62 -18.20
C ASP A 242 26.85 32.23 -17.15
N ARG A 243 27.22 31.46 -16.12
CA ARG A 243 28.25 31.90 -15.16
C ARG A 243 29.59 32.14 -15.82
N ASN A 244 30.05 31.26 -16.70
CA ASN A 244 31.35 31.44 -17.35
C ASN A 244 31.37 32.69 -18.24
N ASP A 245 30.28 32.93 -18.98
CA ASP A 245 30.14 34.09 -19.86
C ASP A 245 30.09 35.39 -19.04
N PHE A 246 29.32 35.41 -17.95
CA PHE A 246 29.27 36.53 -17.00
C PHE A 246 30.65 36.88 -16.43
N PHE A 247 31.42 35.87 -15.98
CA PHE A 247 32.75 36.10 -15.43
C PHE A 247 33.75 36.56 -16.50
N GLN A 248 33.64 36.04 -17.73
CA GLN A 248 34.48 36.49 -18.83
C GLN A 248 34.21 37.96 -19.18
N GLU A 249 32.94 38.39 -19.17
CA GLU A 249 32.55 39.78 -19.38
C GLU A 249 32.98 40.69 -18.22
N ALA A 250 32.71 40.29 -16.97
CA ALA A 250 33.01 41.09 -15.78
C ALA A 250 34.52 41.31 -15.55
N LEU A 251 35.35 40.31 -15.90
CA LEU A 251 36.79 40.35 -15.66
C LEU A 251 37.59 40.78 -16.90
N GLY A 252 37.07 40.52 -18.10
CA GLY A 252 37.78 40.78 -19.36
C GLY A 252 39.01 39.90 -19.57
N VAL A 253 39.20 38.87 -18.73
CA VAL A 253 40.33 37.94 -18.76
C VAL A 253 39.78 36.53 -18.90
N LYS A 254 40.14 35.89 -20.02
CA LYS A 254 39.68 34.53 -20.33
C LYS A 254 40.20 33.54 -19.29
N ASP A 255 39.33 32.65 -18.82
CA ASP A 255 39.64 31.56 -17.89
C ASP A 255 40.22 32.01 -16.54
N PHE A 256 40.04 33.27 -16.13
CA PHE A 256 40.48 33.74 -14.81
C PHE A 256 39.75 32.96 -13.68
N PRO A 257 40.41 32.64 -12.55
CA PRO A 257 39.78 31.89 -11.47
C PRO A 257 38.53 32.59 -10.91
N GLN A 258 37.44 31.84 -10.72
CA GLN A 258 36.21 32.33 -10.07
C GLN A 258 36.39 32.32 -8.55
N ILE A 259 36.98 33.38 -8.01
CA ILE A 259 37.29 33.56 -6.58
C ILE A 259 36.04 34.06 -5.85
N ARG A 260 35.67 33.38 -4.76
CA ARG A 260 34.40 33.55 -4.02
C ARG A 260 34.48 34.51 -2.84
N ASN A 261 35.64 34.57 -2.18
CA ASN A 261 35.86 35.37 -0.98
C ASN A 261 37.36 35.63 -0.77
N GLU A 262 37.69 36.52 0.17
CA GLU A 262 39.09 36.89 0.46
C GLU A 262 39.92 35.69 0.92
N GLU A 263 39.37 34.80 1.74
CA GLU A 263 40.07 33.57 2.16
C GLU A 263 40.48 32.68 0.97
N GLN A 264 39.64 32.58 -0.06
CA GLN A 264 40.00 31.85 -1.27
C GLN A 264 41.05 32.60 -2.08
N LEU A 265 40.99 33.93 -2.15
CA LEU A 265 42.04 34.74 -2.78
C LEU A 265 43.39 34.50 -2.11
N ASP A 266 43.43 34.54 -0.78
CA ASP A 266 44.63 34.30 0.00
C ASP A 266 45.18 32.90 -0.26
N ARG A 267 44.32 31.86 -0.30
CA ARG A 267 44.74 30.51 -0.70
C ARG A 267 45.34 30.43 -2.11
N TYR A 268 44.88 31.25 -3.06
CA TYR A 268 45.51 31.31 -4.38
C TYR A 268 46.89 31.97 -4.31
N THR A 269 47.00 33.09 -3.58
CA THR A 269 48.24 33.86 -3.47
C THR A 269 49.31 33.20 -2.62
N ASP A 270 48.90 32.38 -1.66
CA ASP A 270 49.80 31.66 -0.75
C ASP A 270 50.18 30.26 -1.29
N SER A 271 49.62 29.86 -2.44
CA SER A 271 49.92 28.56 -3.05
C SER A 271 51.30 28.54 -3.72
N ASP A 272 51.98 27.40 -3.66
CA ASP A 272 53.24 27.16 -4.39
C ASP A 272 53.11 27.35 -5.92
N ASN A 273 51.88 27.35 -6.45
CA ASN A 273 51.58 27.56 -7.87
C ASN A 273 51.29 29.03 -8.21
N TYR A 274 51.36 29.96 -7.25
CA TYR A 274 50.93 31.34 -7.48
C TYR A 274 51.69 32.03 -8.61
N GLN A 275 53.02 31.84 -8.67
CA GLN A 275 53.84 32.38 -9.75
C GLN A 275 53.38 31.91 -11.15
N ARG A 276 52.90 30.66 -11.27
CA ARG A 276 52.37 30.15 -12.54
C ARG A 276 51.07 30.84 -12.95
N TYR A 277 50.26 31.30 -12.00
CA TYR A 277 49.06 32.09 -12.30
C TYR A 277 49.42 33.49 -12.79
N LEU A 278 50.39 34.15 -12.13
CA LEU A 278 50.93 35.45 -12.56
C LEU A 278 51.48 35.37 -13.99
N ASP A 279 52.26 34.33 -14.30
CA ASP A 279 52.83 34.11 -15.62
C ASP A 279 51.76 33.78 -16.68
N ARG A 280 50.76 32.95 -16.32
CA ARG A 280 49.66 32.56 -17.23
C ARG A 280 48.84 33.77 -17.68
N TYR A 281 48.48 34.64 -16.74
CA TYR A 281 47.63 35.80 -17.02
C TYR A 281 48.43 37.07 -17.34
N LYS A 282 49.77 37.00 -17.26
CA LYS A 282 50.71 38.11 -17.49
C LYS A 282 50.40 39.31 -16.57
N MET A 283 50.22 39.01 -15.29
CA MET A 283 49.87 39.99 -14.25
C MET A 283 50.95 40.07 -13.18
N THR A 284 51.11 41.25 -12.59
CA THR A 284 51.81 41.44 -11.31
C THR A 284 50.94 40.95 -10.13
N ASP A 285 51.53 40.76 -8.94
CA ASP A 285 50.79 40.39 -7.72
C ASP A 285 49.66 41.39 -7.42
N GLU A 286 49.94 42.70 -7.54
CA GLU A 286 48.96 43.75 -7.31
C GLU A 286 47.79 43.69 -8.31
N GLU A 287 48.09 43.47 -9.60
CA GLU A 287 47.07 43.30 -10.64
C GLU A 287 46.23 42.04 -10.42
N PHE A 288 46.86 40.91 -10.03
CA PHE A 288 46.14 39.67 -9.75
C PHE A 288 45.24 39.80 -8.53
N ARG A 289 45.71 40.40 -7.43
CA ARG A 289 44.89 40.65 -6.23
C ARG A 289 43.73 41.59 -6.52
N THR A 290 43.96 42.61 -7.35
CA THR A 290 42.89 43.52 -7.81
C THR A 290 41.86 42.79 -8.66
N MET A 291 42.31 41.95 -9.60
CA MET A 291 41.42 41.09 -10.40
C MET A 291 40.67 40.07 -9.53
N GLY A 292 41.34 39.53 -8.51
CA GLY A 292 40.75 38.63 -7.53
C GLY A 292 39.62 39.27 -6.73
N LYS A 293 39.79 40.53 -6.29
CA LYS A 293 38.70 41.30 -5.66
C LYS A 293 37.54 41.55 -6.62
N ARG A 294 37.82 41.93 -7.88
CA ARG A 294 36.77 42.04 -8.92
C ARG A 294 36.05 40.72 -9.16
N SER A 295 36.76 39.59 -9.09
CA SER A 295 36.14 38.26 -9.17
C SER A 295 35.25 37.97 -7.97
N ILE A 296 35.61 38.42 -6.77
CA ILE A 296 34.76 38.28 -5.57
C ILE A 296 33.47 39.06 -5.75
N ASP A 297 33.54 40.31 -6.20
CA ASP A 297 32.36 41.15 -6.45
C ASP A 297 31.45 40.55 -7.54
N ALA A 298 32.06 40.07 -8.65
CA ALA A 298 31.36 39.34 -9.70
C ALA A 298 30.71 38.05 -9.17
N TYR A 299 31.38 37.31 -8.29
CA TYR A 299 30.80 36.12 -7.68
C TYR A 299 29.60 36.45 -6.79
N GLN A 300 29.70 37.47 -5.94
CA GLN A 300 28.62 37.87 -5.04
C GLN A 300 27.38 38.34 -5.79
N SER A 301 27.57 39.11 -6.87
CA SER A 301 26.47 39.55 -7.74
C SER A 301 25.79 38.38 -8.47
N TYR A 302 26.55 37.43 -9.02
CA TYR A 302 25.99 36.27 -9.72
C TYR A 302 25.34 35.24 -8.78
N ASP A 303 25.89 35.05 -7.58
CA ASP A 303 25.36 34.09 -6.60
C ASP A 303 23.91 34.42 -6.21
N HIS A 304 23.54 35.70 -6.21
CA HIS A 304 22.16 36.14 -5.97
C HIS A 304 21.17 35.54 -6.97
N GLU A 305 21.35 35.77 -8.27
CA GLU A 305 20.49 35.21 -9.32
C GLU A 305 20.51 33.67 -9.31
N SER A 306 21.69 33.07 -9.11
CA SER A 306 21.82 31.61 -9.03
C SER A 306 21.04 31.00 -7.86
N ARG A 307 21.00 31.68 -6.70
CA ARG A 307 20.22 31.25 -5.53
C ARG A 307 18.72 31.34 -5.79
N ALA A 308 18.24 32.43 -6.38
CA ALA A 308 16.84 32.59 -6.74
C ALA A 308 16.35 31.45 -7.66
N MET A 309 17.09 31.15 -8.72
CA MET A 309 16.79 30.04 -9.63
C MET A 309 16.84 28.66 -8.96
N ARG A 310 17.77 28.45 -8.02
CA ARG A 310 17.88 27.20 -7.26
C ARG A 310 16.67 27.01 -6.34
N ASN A 311 16.23 28.07 -5.66
CA ASN A 311 15.04 28.05 -4.82
C ASN A 311 13.78 27.76 -5.65
N ALA A 312 13.63 28.43 -6.79
CA ALA A 312 12.55 28.17 -7.75
C ALA A 312 12.54 26.70 -8.20
N THR A 313 13.68 26.17 -8.61
CA THR A 313 13.79 24.76 -9.03
C THR A 313 13.41 23.79 -7.90
N ASN A 314 13.83 24.07 -6.66
CA ASN A 314 13.50 23.23 -5.52
C ASN A 314 12.00 23.23 -5.23
N GLU A 315 11.34 24.41 -5.27
CA GLU A 315 9.90 24.51 -5.04
C GLU A 315 9.07 23.87 -6.17
N LEU A 316 9.52 23.98 -7.44
CA LEU A 316 8.88 23.34 -8.59
C LEU A 316 8.89 21.81 -8.51
N TYR A 317 10.01 21.20 -8.10
CA TYR A 317 10.17 19.75 -8.11
C TYR A 317 9.79 19.07 -6.80
N LYS A 318 9.55 19.83 -5.74
CA LYS A 318 9.15 19.31 -4.44
C LYS A 318 7.94 18.37 -4.51
N PRO A 319 6.85 18.64 -5.27
CA PRO A 319 5.71 17.73 -5.37
C PRO A 319 6.02 16.44 -6.14
N ILE A 320 7.00 16.47 -7.04
CA ILE A 320 7.36 15.35 -7.92
C ILE A 320 8.69 14.69 -7.53
N ARG A 321 9.17 14.91 -6.30
CA ARG A 321 10.46 14.38 -5.85
C ARG A 321 10.51 12.86 -5.82
N TYR A 322 9.40 12.22 -5.45
CA TYR A 322 9.25 10.78 -5.20
C TYR A 322 8.21 10.16 -6.13
N ILE A 323 8.38 10.36 -7.44
CA ILE A 323 7.43 9.86 -8.45
C ILE A 323 8.01 8.76 -9.30
N ALA A 324 9.29 8.44 -9.12
CA ALA A 324 9.99 7.51 -9.97
C ALA A 324 10.95 6.64 -9.14
N VAL A 325 11.20 5.45 -9.68
CA VAL A 325 12.34 4.61 -9.30
C VAL A 325 13.21 4.44 -10.53
N GLY A 326 14.49 4.74 -10.37
CA GLY A 326 15.48 4.62 -11.43
C GLY A 326 16.59 3.66 -11.03
N GLU A 327 17.13 2.95 -12.02
CA GLU A 327 18.35 2.17 -11.86
C GLU A 327 19.56 3.07 -12.13
N ARG A 328 20.51 3.11 -11.20
CA ARG A 328 21.74 3.89 -11.31
C ARG A 328 22.97 3.01 -11.19
N GLU A 329 23.97 3.34 -11.99
CA GLU A 329 25.29 2.72 -11.88
C GLU A 329 25.92 3.08 -10.53
N LYS A 330 25.90 2.11 -9.61
CA LYS A 330 26.45 2.24 -8.27
C LYS A 330 27.13 0.96 -7.84
N THR A 331 28.34 1.10 -7.32
CA THR A 331 29.07 0.00 -6.71
C THR A 331 28.87 0.04 -5.20
N LEU A 332 28.31 -1.04 -4.65
CA LEU A 332 28.25 -1.23 -3.20
C LEU A 332 29.67 -1.44 -2.66
N LYS A 333 29.98 -0.81 -1.54
CA LYS A 333 31.25 -0.96 -0.84
C LYS A 333 31.01 -1.48 0.57
N LEU A 334 31.95 -2.29 1.05
CA LEU A 334 31.92 -2.76 2.44
C LEU A 334 32.05 -1.59 3.42
N PRO A 335 31.46 -1.71 4.62
CA PRO A 335 31.47 -0.64 5.60
C PRO A 335 32.88 -0.46 6.19
N HIS A 336 33.11 0.72 6.77
CA HIS A 336 34.40 1.10 7.35
C HIS A 336 34.89 0.17 8.49
N ASP A 337 33.96 -0.53 9.14
CA ASP A 337 34.15 -1.42 10.28
C ASP A 337 34.09 -2.91 9.90
N TYR A 338 34.13 -3.24 8.60
CA TYR A 338 34.22 -4.62 8.13
C TYR A 338 35.46 -5.32 8.70
N LYS A 339 35.25 -6.43 9.41
CA LYS A 339 36.27 -7.05 10.29
C LYS A 339 36.73 -8.45 9.87
N TYR A 340 36.19 -9.00 8.79
CA TYR A 340 36.50 -10.36 8.34
C TYR A 340 37.68 -10.37 7.37
N SER A 341 38.41 -11.50 7.31
CA SER A 341 39.67 -11.61 6.57
C SER A 341 39.52 -11.78 5.06
N ASP A 342 38.29 -11.96 4.57
CA ASP A 342 37.95 -12.21 3.17
C ASP A 342 37.92 -10.94 2.31
N ALA A 343 37.84 -9.75 2.92
CA ALA A 343 37.92 -8.46 2.25
C ALA A 343 38.37 -7.34 3.20
N LYS A 344 38.74 -6.16 2.65
CA LYS A 344 39.09 -4.98 3.43
C LYS A 344 37.90 -4.00 3.51
N PRO A 345 37.84 -3.14 4.55
CA PRO A 345 36.90 -2.02 4.58
C PRO A 345 36.95 -1.20 3.29
N PHE A 346 35.77 -0.80 2.80
CA PHE A 346 35.56 -0.06 1.55
C PHE A 346 35.88 -0.79 0.24
N ASP A 347 36.24 -2.08 0.28
CA ASP A 347 36.35 -2.87 -0.94
C ASP A 347 35.00 -2.90 -1.68
N ALA A 348 35.06 -2.88 -3.01
CA ALA A 348 33.89 -3.01 -3.86
C ALA A 348 33.33 -4.43 -3.77
N VAL A 349 32.00 -4.54 -3.70
CA VAL A 349 31.30 -5.83 -3.63
C VAL A 349 30.70 -6.14 -4.99
N THR A 350 31.02 -7.32 -5.51
CA THR A 350 30.37 -7.88 -6.71
C THR A 350 29.11 -8.63 -6.28
N ALA A 351 28.02 -8.47 -7.02
CA ALA A 351 26.78 -9.17 -6.72
C ALA A 351 26.94 -10.69 -6.83
N GLY A 352 26.20 -11.43 -6.01
CA GLY A 352 26.26 -12.88 -5.96
C GLY A 352 25.12 -13.47 -5.14
N THR A 353 24.66 -14.66 -5.52
CA THR A 353 23.55 -15.33 -4.87
C THR A 353 24.02 -16.09 -3.64
N MET A 354 23.18 -16.10 -2.59
CA MET A 354 23.49 -16.76 -1.32
C MET A 354 23.26 -18.28 -1.35
N PHE A 355 22.42 -18.77 -2.27
CA PHE A 355 22.13 -20.20 -2.47
C PHE A 355 21.64 -20.43 -3.90
N GLY A 356 21.37 -21.69 -4.25
CA GLY A 356 20.91 -22.05 -5.59
C GLY A 356 22.00 -21.81 -6.64
N GLU A 357 21.58 -21.62 -7.89
CA GLU A 357 22.50 -21.33 -8.99
C GLU A 357 23.07 -19.90 -8.89
N GLU A 358 24.33 -19.73 -9.27
CA GLU A 358 24.94 -18.41 -9.42
C GLU A 358 24.42 -17.72 -10.68
N ILE A 359 24.20 -16.40 -10.59
CA ILE A 359 23.85 -15.59 -11.76
C ILE A 359 25.14 -15.25 -12.51
N ASP A 360 25.23 -15.68 -13.77
CA ASP A 360 26.32 -15.28 -14.67
C ASP A 360 26.18 -13.81 -15.08
N LEU A 361 26.76 -12.92 -14.28
CA LEU A 361 26.74 -11.47 -14.50
C LEU A 361 27.42 -11.04 -15.81
N GLU A 362 28.29 -11.86 -16.41
CA GLU A 362 28.94 -11.55 -17.69
C GLU A 362 27.99 -11.71 -18.89
N HIS A 363 26.97 -12.57 -18.74
CA HIS A 363 26.06 -12.95 -19.81
C HIS A 363 24.57 -12.73 -19.45
N ILE A 364 24.26 -11.64 -18.74
CA ILE A 364 22.87 -11.28 -18.43
C ILE A 364 22.15 -10.58 -19.59
N ASP A 365 20.87 -10.90 -19.76
CA ASP A 365 19.95 -10.17 -20.62
C ASP A 365 19.16 -9.16 -19.79
N GLY A 366 19.42 -7.87 -20.02
CA GLY A 366 18.90 -6.75 -19.23
C GLY A 366 19.90 -6.26 -18.18
N SER A 367 19.41 -5.92 -16.99
CA SER A 367 20.25 -5.44 -15.89
C SER A 367 20.40 -6.43 -14.75
N ALA A 368 21.30 -6.15 -13.81
CA ALA A 368 21.57 -7.03 -12.67
C ALA A 368 20.33 -7.26 -11.80
N ILE A 369 19.46 -6.25 -11.68
CA ILE A 369 18.20 -6.39 -10.95
C ILE A 369 17.17 -7.24 -11.71
N ASP A 370 17.13 -7.14 -13.04
CA ASP A 370 16.27 -8.00 -13.88
C ASP A 370 16.71 -9.47 -13.75
N ALA A 371 18.02 -9.74 -13.76
CA ALA A 371 18.58 -11.07 -13.55
C ALA A 371 18.30 -11.61 -12.14
N TYR A 372 18.44 -10.76 -11.11
CA TYR A 372 18.11 -11.12 -9.72
C TYR A 372 16.63 -11.45 -9.55
N ALA A 373 15.74 -10.65 -10.13
CA ALA A 373 14.30 -10.91 -10.11
C ALA A 373 13.97 -12.25 -10.78
N LYS A 374 14.54 -12.55 -11.96
CA LYS A 374 14.40 -13.86 -12.65
C LYS A 374 14.89 -15.03 -11.78
N TRP A 375 16.05 -14.88 -11.15
CA TRP A 375 16.62 -15.92 -10.27
C TRP A 375 15.77 -16.14 -9.02
N MET A 376 15.22 -15.07 -8.44
CA MET A 376 14.37 -15.17 -7.25
C MET A 376 13.08 -15.92 -7.55
N THR A 377 12.46 -15.61 -8.69
CA THR A 377 11.12 -16.14 -9.04
C THR A 377 11.18 -17.42 -9.88
N SER A 378 12.39 -17.91 -10.17
CA SER A 378 12.61 -19.16 -10.89
C SER A 378 11.98 -20.36 -10.12
N PRO A 379 11.30 -21.29 -10.83
CA PRO A 379 10.81 -22.55 -10.26
C PRO A 379 11.91 -23.43 -9.63
N GLU A 380 13.15 -23.25 -10.07
CA GLU A 380 14.36 -23.94 -9.59
C GLU A 380 14.93 -23.30 -8.32
N ASN A 381 14.45 -22.10 -7.93
CA ASN A 381 14.86 -21.48 -6.68
C ASN A 381 14.44 -22.36 -5.47
N PRO A 382 15.37 -22.71 -4.56
CA PRO A 382 15.12 -23.73 -3.54
C PRO A 382 14.18 -23.28 -2.40
N THR A 383 13.89 -21.98 -2.29
CA THR A 383 13.06 -21.44 -1.21
C THR A 383 11.84 -20.67 -1.69
N PHE A 384 11.87 -20.04 -2.87
CA PHE A 384 10.76 -19.21 -3.37
C PHE A 384 9.40 -19.94 -3.36
N THR A 385 9.29 -21.08 -4.07
CA THR A 385 8.06 -21.87 -4.12
C THR A 385 7.66 -22.38 -2.74
N LYS A 386 8.63 -22.87 -1.96
CA LYS A 386 8.43 -23.44 -0.63
C LYS A 386 7.82 -22.43 0.33
N VAL A 387 8.32 -21.20 0.32
CA VAL A 387 7.89 -20.12 1.21
C VAL A 387 6.47 -19.68 0.87
N ILE A 388 6.15 -19.46 -0.41
CA ILE A 388 4.78 -19.06 -0.78
C ILE A 388 3.76 -20.18 -0.53
N ALA A 389 4.10 -21.43 -0.85
CA ALA A 389 3.23 -22.58 -0.60
C ALA A 389 2.92 -22.73 0.90
N ASN A 390 3.94 -22.62 1.75
CA ASN A 390 3.80 -22.69 3.21
C ASN A 390 3.07 -21.46 3.78
N ARG A 391 3.29 -20.26 3.24
CA ARG A 391 2.60 -19.04 3.66
C ARG A 391 1.10 -19.10 3.40
N LEU A 392 0.70 -19.55 2.20
CA LEU A 392 -0.72 -19.73 1.88
C LEU A 392 -1.34 -20.87 2.67
N TRP A 393 -0.60 -21.95 2.94
CA TRP A 393 -1.02 -22.99 3.87
C TRP A 393 -1.29 -22.44 5.27
N LYS A 394 -0.34 -21.69 5.84
CA LYS A 394 -0.50 -21.02 7.15
C LYS A 394 -1.73 -20.13 7.16
N ARG A 395 -1.97 -19.37 6.10
CA ARG A 395 -3.14 -18.49 5.99
C ARG A 395 -4.47 -19.25 6.09
N VAL A 396 -4.55 -20.44 5.50
CA VAL A 396 -5.78 -21.28 5.50
C VAL A 396 -5.94 -22.04 6.81
N PHE A 397 -4.87 -22.64 7.33
CA PHE A 397 -4.95 -23.57 8.47
C PHE A 397 -4.56 -22.95 9.81
N GLY A 398 -4.05 -21.72 9.81
CA GLY A 398 -3.58 -20.99 11.00
C GLY A 398 -2.17 -21.35 11.48
N MET A 399 -1.52 -22.32 10.85
CA MET A 399 -0.14 -22.69 11.13
C MET A 399 0.54 -23.23 9.87
N GLY A 400 1.80 -22.85 9.65
CA GLY A 400 2.64 -23.40 8.59
C GLY A 400 3.00 -24.87 8.84
N ILE A 401 3.34 -25.59 7.78
CA ILE A 401 3.98 -26.92 7.89
C ILE A 401 5.33 -26.80 8.61
N PHE A 402 6.00 -25.66 8.44
CA PHE A 402 7.09 -25.18 9.28
C PHE A 402 6.81 -23.74 9.75
N GLU A 403 7.38 -23.39 10.90
CA GLU A 403 7.32 -22.05 11.49
C GLU A 403 8.69 -21.68 12.08
N PRO A 404 9.09 -20.40 12.07
CA PRO A 404 8.41 -19.28 11.39
C PRO A 404 8.51 -19.38 9.85
N VAL A 405 7.48 -18.93 9.14
CA VAL A 405 7.45 -18.92 7.65
C VAL A 405 8.58 -18.08 7.05
N ASP A 406 8.98 -17.02 7.75
CA ASP A 406 9.97 -16.03 7.30
C ASP A 406 11.37 -16.25 7.89
N GLU A 407 11.61 -17.41 8.53
CA GLU A 407 12.89 -17.79 9.14
C GLU A 407 13.20 -19.29 8.87
N LEU A 408 13.39 -19.61 7.60
CA LEU A 408 13.83 -20.91 7.12
C LEU A 408 15.35 -21.03 7.24
N THR A 409 15.78 -21.98 8.07
CA THR A 409 17.18 -22.32 8.34
C THR A 409 17.42 -23.81 8.12
N ASP A 410 18.68 -24.24 8.17
CA ASP A 410 19.03 -25.67 8.12
C ASP A 410 18.50 -26.45 9.35
N GLN A 411 18.05 -25.76 10.41
CA GLN A 411 17.49 -26.36 11.62
C GLN A 411 15.96 -26.39 11.63
N THR A 412 15.30 -25.82 10.62
CA THR A 412 13.84 -25.74 10.57
C THR A 412 13.23 -27.14 10.48
N VAL A 413 12.30 -27.43 11.40
CA VAL A 413 11.58 -28.71 11.44
C VAL A 413 10.34 -28.62 10.54
N VAL A 414 10.29 -29.51 9.55
CA VAL A 414 9.12 -29.66 8.66
C VAL A 414 8.23 -30.79 9.20
N SER A 415 7.02 -30.45 9.66
CA SER A 415 6.10 -31.41 10.29
C SER A 415 5.66 -32.55 9.36
N ASN A 416 5.49 -32.27 8.06
CA ASN A 416 5.15 -33.27 7.04
C ASN A 416 5.90 -32.98 5.73
N PRO A 417 7.09 -33.56 5.52
CA PRO A 417 7.92 -33.30 4.35
C PRO A 417 7.29 -33.74 3.02
N GLU A 418 6.55 -34.85 3.00
CA GLU A 418 5.87 -35.34 1.78
C GLU A 418 4.74 -34.39 1.37
N LEU A 419 3.98 -33.89 2.35
CA LEU A 419 2.98 -32.84 2.11
C LEU A 419 3.60 -31.56 1.56
N LEU A 420 4.68 -31.06 2.20
CA LEU A 420 5.34 -29.84 1.73
C LEU A 420 5.83 -29.97 0.28
N ALA A 421 6.48 -31.08 -0.05
CA ALA A 421 6.93 -31.35 -1.42
C ALA A 421 5.76 -31.35 -2.42
N TYR A 422 4.64 -31.98 -2.06
CA TYR A 422 3.45 -31.99 -2.90
C TYR A 422 2.84 -30.59 -3.10
N LEU A 423 2.84 -29.76 -2.05
CA LEU A 423 2.36 -28.37 -2.14
C LEU A 423 3.25 -27.50 -3.02
N GLU A 424 4.58 -27.71 -2.97
CA GLU A 424 5.51 -27.04 -3.88
C GLU A 424 5.22 -27.43 -5.34
N ASP A 425 5.07 -28.73 -5.63
CA ASP A 425 4.73 -29.22 -6.96
C ASP A 425 3.37 -28.70 -7.44
N LEU A 426 2.39 -28.59 -6.54
CA LEU A 426 1.08 -28.04 -6.85
C LEU A 426 1.17 -26.56 -7.21
N MET A 427 1.94 -25.76 -6.46
CA MET A 427 2.14 -24.34 -6.76
C MET A 427 2.82 -24.13 -8.13
N ARG A 428 3.87 -24.92 -8.43
CA ARG A 428 4.52 -24.90 -9.76
C ARG A 428 3.56 -25.36 -10.86
N GLY A 429 2.78 -26.42 -10.61
CA GLY A 429 1.83 -26.98 -11.57
C GLY A 429 0.66 -26.05 -11.91
N PHE A 430 0.30 -25.15 -11.00
CA PHE A 430 -0.64 -24.05 -11.27
C PHE A 430 0.01 -22.79 -11.83
N ASP A 431 1.30 -22.84 -12.17
CA ASP A 431 2.05 -21.69 -12.65
C ASP A 431 1.91 -20.48 -11.72
N TYR A 432 2.03 -20.73 -10.42
CA TYR A 432 1.89 -19.71 -9.37
C TYR A 432 0.53 -18.98 -9.32
N ASP A 433 -0.52 -19.57 -9.89
CA ASP A 433 -1.92 -19.15 -9.67
C ASP A 433 -2.33 -19.42 -8.21
N MET A 434 -2.40 -18.33 -7.43
CA MET A 434 -2.74 -18.39 -6.02
C MET A 434 -4.20 -18.73 -5.76
N LYS A 435 -5.16 -18.31 -6.59
CA LYS A 435 -6.59 -18.62 -6.38
C LYS A 435 -6.86 -20.10 -6.62
N SER A 436 -6.29 -20.70 -7.66
CA SER A 436 -6.37 -22.14 -7.92
C SER A 436 -5.76 -22.94 -6.77
N TYR A 437 -4.58 -22.54 -6.29
CA TYR A 437 -3.95 -23.16 -5.11
C TYR A 437 -4.83 -23.05 -3.85
N LEU A 438 -5.33 -21.85 -3.53
CA LEU A 438 -6.23 -21.63 -2.39
C LEU A 438 -7.54 -22.42 -2.53
N GLN A 439 -8.10 -22.50 -3.74
CA GLN A 439 -9.30 -23.29 -4.00
C GLN A 439 -9.08 -24.76 -3.67
N VAL A 440 -7.90 -25.33 -3.99
CA VAL A 440 -7.55 -26.69 -3.55
C VAL A 440 -7.56 -26.79 -2.03
N LEU A 441 -6.87 -25.88 -1.33
CA LEU A 441 -6.76 -25.92 0.13
C LEU A 441 -8.13 -25.85 0.82
N TYR A 442 -9.00 -24.93 0.40
CA TYR A 442 -10.34 -24.77 0.97
C TYR A 442 -11.28 -25.94 0.66
N ASN A 443 -11.02 -26.72 -0.40
CA ASN A 443 -11.80 -27.90 -0.75
C ASN A 443 -11.33 -29.18 -0.04
N THR A 444 -10.24 -29.14 0.73
CA THR A 444 -9.80 -30.29 1.54
C THR A 444 -10.79 -30.64 2.63
N LYS A 445 -10.92 -31.94 2.97
CA LYS A 445 -11.61 -32.38 4.18
C LYS A 445 -10.93 -31.79 5.41
N THR A 446 -9.61 -31.67 5.38
CA THR A 446 -8.81 -31.08 6.46
C THR A 446 -9.29 -29.67 6.82
N TYR A 447 -9.52 -28.80 5.83
CA TYR A 447 -10.05 -27.47 6.06
C TYR A 447 -11.49 -27.50 6.57
N GLN A 448 -12.28 -28.53 6.24
CA GLN A 448 -13.69 -28.65 6.64
C GLN A 448 -13.89 -29.45 7.96
N ARG A 449 -12.82 -29.69 8.72
CA ARG A 449 -12.87 -30.30 10.05
C ARG A 449 -12.99 -29.24 11.15
N ALA A 450 -13.48 -29.64 12.32
CA ALA A 450 -13.55 -28.76 13.49
C ALA A 450 -12.15 -28.26 13.85
N ALA A 451 -12.04 -26.97 14.20
CA ALA A 451 -10.75 -26.42 14.61
C ALA A 451 -10.25 -27.08 15.90
N ASP A 452 -8.94 -27.16 16.02
CA ASP A 452 -8.29 -27.57 17.25
C ASP A 452 -8.26 -26.40 18.23
N SER A 453 -8.91 -26.58 19.38
CA SER A 453 -9.00 -25.58 20.45
C SER A 453 -7.86 -25.70 21.46
N ARG A 454 -6.94 -26.65 21.28
CA ARG A 454 -5.79 -26.82 22.17
C ARG A 454 -4.77 -25.73 21.90
N GLU A 455 -4.16 -25.23 22.96
CA GLU A 455 -3.01 -24.34 22.85
C GLU A 455 -1.84 -25.12 22.25
N ILE A 456 -1.23 -24.56 21.20
CA ILE A 456 -0.11 -25.18 20.50
C ILE A 456 1.19 -24.66 21.13
N GLU A 457 2.03 -25.58 21.60
CA GLU A 457 3.32 -25.24 22.16
C GLU A 457 4.23 -24.60 21.10
N MET A 458 4.87 -23.49 21.44
CA MET A 458 5.76 -22.76 20.53
C MET A 458 6.91 -23.67 20.07
N GLY A 459 7.05 -23.82 18.75
CA GLY A 459 8.07 -24.66 18.12
C GLY A 459 7.70 -26.15 18.00
N ALA A 460 6.56 -26.59 18.53
CA ALA A 460 6.08 -27.95 18.33
C ALA A 460 5.45 -28.12 16.94
N PRO A 461 5.69 -29.26 16.24
CA PRO A 461 5.05 -29.52 14.96
C PRO A 461 3.53 -29.73 15.15
N TYR A 462 2.75 -29.19 14.21
CA TYR A 462 1.31 -29.42 14.15
C TYR A 462 0.97 -30.32 12.95
N TYR A 463 0.13 -31.34 13.19
CA TYR A 463 -0.16 -32.40 12.21
C TYR A 463 -1.55 -32.27 11.56
N PHE A 464 -2.26 -31.16 11.80
CA PHE A 464 -3.49 -30.78 11.09
C PHE A 464 -4.66 -31.78 11.23
N ALA A 465 -5.01 -32.15 12.47
CA ALA A 465 -6.27 -32.87 12.74
C ALA A 465 -7.51 -32.08 12.28
N GLY A 466 -7.37 -30.75 12.28
CA GLY A 466 -8.21 -29.73 11.64
C GLY A 466 -7.41 -28.41 11.55
N PRO A 467 -8.03 -27.29 11.14
CA PRO A 467 -7.39 -25.98 11.25
C PRO A 467 -7.19 -25.58 12.72
N VAL A 468 -6.35 -24.58 12.97
CA VAL A 468 -6.17 -23.99 14.31
C VAL A 468 -7.31 -23.00 14.59
N LEU A 469 -7.83 -23.01 15.81
CA LEU A 469 -8.78 -22.00 16.27
C LEU A 469 -8.08 -20.63 16.31
N ARG A 470 -8.52 -19.69 15.49
CA ARG A 470 -7.89 -18.36 15.35
C ARG A 470 -8.80 -17.27 15.84
N ARG A 471 -8.25 -16.24 16.48
CA ARG A 471 -8.99 -15.00 16.70
C ARG A 471 -9.11 -14.24 15.38
N MET A 472 -10.24 -13.57 15.15
CA MET A 472 -10.39 -12.64 14.03
C MET A 472 -9.42 -11.47 14.19
N SER A 473 -8.81 -11.06 13.08
CA SER A 473 -8.04 -9.83 12.98
C SER A 473 -8.90 -8.59 13.21
N ALA A 474 -8.27 -7.44 13.51
CA ALA A 474 -8.94 -6.15 13.62
C ALA A 474 -9.76 -5.84 12.36
N GLU A 475 -9.18 -6.08 11.19
CA GLU A 475 -9.81 -5.92 9.88
C GLU A 475 -11.02 -6.83 9.72
N GLN A 476 -10.94 -8.11 10.11
CA GLN A 476 -12.09 -9.02 10.00
C GLN A 476 -13.26 -8.63 10.90
N ILE A 477 -12.99 -8.18 12.13
CA ILE A 477 -14.04 -7.72 13.04
C ILE A 477 -14.69 -6.46 12.49
N TRP A 478 -13.88 -5.49 12.09
CA TRP A 478 -14.35 -4.24 11.49
C TRP A 478 -15.17 -4.50 10.22
N ASP A 479 -14.66 -5.30 9.29
CA ASP A 479 -15.30 -5.59 8.01
C ASP A 479 -16.62 -6.37 8.18
N SER A 480 -16.73 -7.18 9.23
CA SER A 480 -17.97 -7.85 9.61
C SER A 480 -19.03 -6.85 10.08
N ILE A 481 -18.63 -5.86 10.88
CA ILE A 481 -19.52 -4.77 11.32
C ILE A 481 -19.92 -3.89 10.12
N VAL A 482 -18.98 -3.60 9.22
CA VAL A 482 -19.25 -2.85 7.98
C VAL A 482 -20.26 -3.58 7.10
N ALA A 483 -20.16 -4.91 6.96
CA ALA A 483 -21.12 -5.70 6.16
C ALA A 483 -22.54 -5.71 6.73
N LEU A 484 -22.66 -5.60 8.06
CA LEU A 484 -23.96 -5.50 8.74
C LEU A 484 -24.52 -4.07 8.70
N ALA A 485 -23.66 -3.05 8.62
CA ALA A 485 -24.06 -1.65 8.59
C ALA A 485 -24.39 -1.16 7.18
N LEU A 486 -23.51 -1.42 6.21
CA LEU A 486 -23.51 -0.79 4.89
C LEU A 486 -24.06 -1.70 3.80
N PRO A 487 -24.92 -1.17 2.90
CA PRO A 487 -25.19 -1.86 1.64
C PRO A 487 -23.93 -1.87 0.78
N GLU A 488 -23.74 -2.94 -0.01
CA GLU A 488 -22.66 -3.03 -1.00
C GLU A 488 -21.25 -2.83 -0.43
N ALA A 489 -21.05 -3.21 0.84
CA ALA A 489 -19.83 -3.02 1.63
C ALA A 489 -18.54 -3.34 0.85
N ASP A 490 -18.51 -4.45 0.10
CA ASP A 490 -17.33 -4.94 -0.61
C ASP A 490 -16.91 -4.05 -1.80
N SER A 491 -17.83 -3.25 -2.33
CA SER A 491 -17.59 -2.43 -3.52
C SER A 491 -17.43 -0.93 -3.22
N TYR A 492 -17.75 -0.49 -2.00
CA TYR A 492 -17.70 0.92 -1.62
C TYR A 492 -16.25 1.39 -1.34
N ARG A 493 -15.74 2.32 -2.17
CA ARG A 493 -14.37 2.85 -2.12
C ARG A 493 -14.34 4.38 -1.98
N PRO A 494 -14.62 4.93 -0.79
CA PRO A 494 -14.72 6.38 -0.58
C PRO A 494 -13.44 7.16 -0.93
N ARG A 495 -12.26 6.53 -0.79
CA ARG A 495 -10.97 7.17 -1.05
C ARG A 495 -10.55 7.17 -2.53
N LEU A 496 -11.15 6.31 -3.37
CA LEU A 496 -10.68 6.08 -4.74
C LEU A 496 -10.60 7.38 -5.56
N LYS A 497 -11.63 8.23 -5.49
CA LYS A 497 -11.64 9.51 -6.20
C LYS A 497 -10.50 10.43 -5.76
N GLY A 498 -10.19 10.48 -4.46
CA GLY A 498 -9.10 11.28 -3.91
C GLY A 498 -7.72 10.73 -4.30
N GLN A 499 -7.58 9.40 -4.31
CA GLN A 499 -6.36 8.70 -4.73
C GLN A 499 -6.05 8.93 -6.21
N LEU A 500 -7.04 8.79 -7.09
CA LEU A 500 -6.85 9.07 -8.51
C LEU A 500 -6.51 10.56 -8.74
N ALA A 501 -7.19 11.46 -8.04
CA ALA A 501 -6.90 12.90 -8.14
C ALA A 501 -5.51 13.27 -7.61
N SER A 502 -4.95 12.54 -6.63
CA SER A 502 -3.61 12.81 -6.12
C SER A 502 -2.53 12.37 -7.11
N VAL A 503 -2.65 11.19 -7.71
CA VAL A 503 -1.74 10.70 -8.75
C VAL A 503 -1.80 11.60 -9.98
N GLU A 504 -3.00 11.95 -10.45
CA GLU A 504 -3.19 12.79 -11.63
C GLU A 504 -2.59 14.19 -11.45
N ARG A 505 -2.76 14.80 -10.27
CA ARG A 505 -2.17 16.11 -9.96
C ARG A 505 -0.66 16.10 -10.15
N VAL A 506 0.00 15.05 -9.69
CA VAL A 506 1.45 14.92 -9.75
C VAL A 506 1.90 14.62 -11.19
N ARG A 507 1.12 13.87 -11.96
CA ARG A 507 1.33 13.67 -13.41
C ARG A 507 1.23 14.98 -14.20
N GLN A 508 0.21 15.81 -13.93
CA GLN A 508 0.07 17.13 -14.57
C GLN A 508 1.23 18.08 -14.24
N ILE A 509 1.70 18.08 -12.98
CA ILE A 509 2.88 18.85 -12.59
C ILE A 509 4.11 18.36 -13.35
N TYR A 510 4.30 17.05 -13.45
CA TYR A 510 5.38 16.46 -14.23
C TYR A 510 5.32 16.89 -15.70
N GLU A 511 4.16 16.75 -16.36
CA GLU A 511 3.96 17.15 -17.76
C GLU A 511 4.20 18.65 -17.97
N SER A 512 3.82 19.49 -17.00
CA SER A 512 4.09 20.93 -17.04
C SER A 512 5.57 21.26 -17.00
N LEU A 513 6.36 20.48 -16.26
CA LEU A 513 7.79 20.75 -16.07
C LEU A 513 8.62 20.10 -17.18
N GLU A 514 8.36 18.83 -17.49
CA GLU A 514 9.15 18.04 -18.42
C GLU A 514 8.64 18.12 -19.87
N GLY A 515 7.39 18.53 -20.08
CA GLY A 515 6.83 18.75 -21.42
C GLY A 515 7.26 20.06 -22.08
N ARG A 516 7.91 20.97 -21.34
CA ARG A 516 8.44 22.24 -21.86
C ARG A 516 9.77 22.04 -22.59
N SER A 517 10.02 22.89 -23.58
CA SER A 517 11.37 23.01 -24.14
C SER A 517 12.36 23.55 -23.10
N GLN A 518 13.65 23.27 -23.29
CA GLN A 518 14.69 23.70 -22.35
C GLN A 518 14.72 25.23 -22.18
N ASP A 519 14.54 25.98 -23.27
CA ASP A 519 14.55 27.45 -23.25
C ASP A 519 13.34 28.02 -22.50
N GLU A 520 12.15 27.46 -22.75
CA GLU A 520 10.93 27.84 -22.02
C GLU A 520 11.05 27.51 -20.52
N TYR A 521 11.65 26.36 -20.19
CA TYR A 521 11.89 25.96 -18.82
C TYR A 521 12.86 26.92 -18.11
N VAL A 522 13.99 27.27 -18.74
CA VAL A 522 14.95 28.23 -18.17
C VAL A 522 14.29 29.59 -17.94
N ALA A 523 13.55 30.11 -18.92
CA ALA A 523 12.84 31.38 -18.80
C ALA A 523 11.83 31.37 -17.64
N MET A 524 11.05 30.30 -17.52
CA MET A 524 10.11 30.11 -16.41
C MET A 524 10.82 30.06 -15.04
N VAL A 525 11.96 29.35 -14.94
CA VAL A 525 12.72 29.30 -13.67
C VAL A 525 13.24 30.68 -13.28
N LYS A 526 13.67 31.51 -14.24
CA LYS A 526 14.05 32.90 -13.97
C LYS A 526 12.88 33.73 -13.45
N GLU A 527 11.76 33.73 -14.16
CA GLU A 527 10.54 34.46 -13.78
C GLU A 527 10.08 34.05 -12.37
N LEU A 528 10.05 32.75 -12.08
CA LEU A 528 9.68 32.27 -10.75
C LEU A 528 10.73 32.64 -9.70
N GLY A 529 12.02 32.57 -10.02
CA GLY A 529 13.11 32.97 -9.13
C GLY A 529 12.93 34.40 -8.63
N GLU A 530 12.69 35.35 -9.53
CA GLU A 530 12.43 36.76 -9.22
C GLU A 530 11.18 36.93 -8.34
N ALA A 531 10.09 36.23 -8.66
CA ALA A 531 8.86 36.30 -7.90
C ALA A 531 9.02 35.74 -6.47
N LEU A 532 9.75 34.63 -6.31
CA LEU A 532 10.02 34.02 -5.01
C LEU A 532 10.94 34.89 -4.16
N GLU A 533 11.97 35.47 -4.76
CA GLU A 533 12.91 36.38 -4.09
C GLU A 533 12.19 37.61 -3.53
N SER A 534 11.38 38.29 -4.35
CA SER A 534 10.58 39.42 -3.90
C SER A 534 9.62 39.05 -2.76
N ASN A 535 9.09 37.82 -2.76
CA ASN A 535 8.25 37.33 -1.66
C ASN A 535 9.07 37.05 -0.40
N MET A 536 10.25 36.43 -0.53
CA MET A 536 11.14 36.11 0.59
C MET A 536 11.61 37.37 1.32
N ASP A 537 11.93 38.45 0.59
CA ASP A 537 12.31 39.74 1.18
C ASP A 537 11.19 40.30 2.07
N LYS A 538 9.95 40.29 1.57
CA LYS A 538 8.76 40.68 2.36
C LYS A 538 8.58 39.79 3.58
N GLN A 539 8.80 38.48 3.44
CA GLN A 539 8.71 37.56 4.59
C GLN A 539 9.76 37.86 5.65
N GLU A 540 10.97 38.26 5.26
CA GLU A 540 12.03 38.63 6.19
C GLU A 540 11.68 39.89 6.99
N GLU A 541 11.11 40.91 6.34
CA GLU A 541 10.58 42.10 7.00
C GLU A 541 9.47 41.74 8.01
N VAL A 542 8.51 40.90 7.60
CA VAL A 542 7.42 40.44 8.47
C VAL A 542 7.93 39.58 9.63
N ARG A 543 8.93 38.70 9.39
CA ARG A 543 9.59 37.92 10.45
C ARG A 543 10.28 38.83 11.46
N LYS A 544 10.95 39.89 11.01
CA LYS A 544 11.53 40.89 11.91
C LYS A 544 10.45 41.54 12.78
N SER A 545 9.32 41.95 12.19
CA SER A 545 8.19 42.48 12.95
C SER A 545 7.58 41.46 13.92
N LEU A 546 7.59 40.15 13.60
CA LEU A 546 7.17 39.08 14.52
C LEU A 546 8.09 38.98 15.73
N TYR A 547 9.42 39.06 15.52
CA TYR A 547 10.39 39.04 16.61
C TYR A 547 10.25 40.26 17.50
N GLU A 548 10.17 41.47 16.92
CA GLU A 548 9.96 42.72 17.66
C GLU A 548 8.65 42.70 18.47
N ALA A 549 7.55 42.21 17.88
CA ALA A 549 6.26 42.10 18.58
C ALA A 549 6.31 41.10 19.74
N ARG A 550 7.05 40.00 19.58
CA ARG A 550 7.23 38.99 20.64
C ARG A 550 8.07 39.53 21.79
N GLU A 551 9.15 40.26 21.50
CA GLU A 551 9.98 40.91 22.52
C GLU A 551 9.22 42.01 23.27
N ALA A 552 8.31 42.71 22.58
CA ALA A 552 7.45 43.72 23.15
C ALA A 552 6.20 43.17 23.86
N GLU A 553 5.99 41.84 23.88
CA GLU A 553 4.78 41.18 24.38
C GLU A 553 3.46 41.69 23.76
N ASP A 554 3.53 42.22 22.53
CA ASP A 554 2.39 42.78 21.78
C ASP A 554 1.69 41.67 20.97
N ASN A 555 0.68 41.05 21.59
CA ASN A 555 -0.07 39.95 21.00
C ASN A 555 -0.84 40.31 19.72
N ASP A 556 -1.35 41.54 19.60
CA ASP A 556 -2.13 41.97 18.44
C ASP A 556 -1.22 42.16 17.23
N ARG A 557 -0.08 42.84 17.42
CA ARG A 557 0.95 42.98 16.39
C ARG A 557 1.52 41.63 15.99
N TYR A 558 1.71 40.71 16.95
CA TYR A 558 2.16 39.35 16.68
C TYR A 558 1.17 38.55 15.82
N GLN A 559 -0.13 38.56 16.13
CA GLN A 559 -1.12 37.84 15.31
C GLN A 559 -1.23 38.43 13.90
N LYS A 560 -1.21 39.77 13.77
CA LYS A 560 -1.26 40.43 12.47
C LYS A 560 -0.07 40.05 11.58
N ALA A 561 1.15 40.10 12.11
CA ALA A 561 2.34 39.71 11.37
C ALA A 561 2.35 38.19 11.05
N ARG A 562 1.75 37.35 11.90
CA ARG A 562 1.57 35.91 11.62
C ARG A 562 0.58 35.66 10.48
N GLU A 563 -0.50 36.41 10.40
CA GLU A 563 -1.46 36.35 9.29
C GLU A 563 -0.83 36.82 7.98
N GLU A 564 -0.10 37.94 8.01
CA GLU A 564 0.63 38.47 6.86
C GLU A 564 1.67 37.47 6.33
N LEU A 565 2.42 36.79 7.23
CA LEU A 565 3.35 35.74 6.83
C LEU A 565 2.63 34.54 6.17
N ARG A 566 1.43 34.19 6.64
CA ARG A 566 0.60 33.14 6.00
C ARG A 566 0.11 33.58 4.62
N ASP A 567 -0.22 34.84 4.44
CA ASP A 567 -0.63 35.40 3.14
C ASP A 567 0.52 35.41 2.14
N LEU A 568 1.71 35.85 2.55
CA LEU A 568 2.91 35.77 1.73
C LEU A 568 3.24 34.33 1.33
N GLN A 569 3.10 33.37 2.25
CA GLN A 569 3.28 31.94 1.93
C GLN A 569 2.23 31.43 0.91
N ARG A 570 0.98 31.91 0.98
CA ARG A 570 -0.06 31.58 0.00
C ARG A 570 0.25 32.18 -1.37
N GLU A 571 0.69 33.43 -1.40
CA GLU A 571 1.13 34.13 -2.63
C GLU A 571 2.29 33.37 -3.28
N MET A 572 3.29 32.95 -2.50
CA MET A 572 4.42 32.14 -2.97
C MET A 572 3.94 30.84 -3.64
N ASN A 573 3.05 30.09 -2.99
CA ASN A 573 2.49 28.86 -3.55
C ASN A 573 1.66 29.12 -4.83
N GLN A 574 0.95 30.24 -4.90
CA GLN A 574 0.20 30.65 -6.09
C GLN A 574 1.12 31.04 -7.24
N ALA A 575 2.23 31.72 -6.96
CA ALA A 575 3.25 32.05 -7.95
C ALA A 575 3.86 30.77 -8.54
N VAL A 576 4.25 29.81 -7.69
CA VAL A 576 4.73 28.49 -8.14
C VAL A 576 3.69 27.80 -9.02
N ALA A 577 2.41 27.77 -8.63
CA ALA A 577 1.38 27.14 -9.43
C ALA A 577 1.14 27.85 -10.77
N LYS A 578 1.06 29.19 -10.77
CA LYS A 578 0.71 30.00 -11.95
C LYS A 578 1.83 30.06 -12.98
N ILE A 579 3.07 30.22 -12.52
CA ILE A 579 4.26 30.32 -13.38
C ILE A 579 4.75 28.91 -13.72
N GLY A 580 4.83 28.07 -12.70
CA GLY A 580 5.44 26.74 -12.76
C GLY A 580 4.59 25.68 -13.43
N TYR A 581 3.27 25.69 -13.26
CA TYR A 581 2.43 24.56 -13.67
C TYR A 581 1.34 24.96 -14.68
N GLN A 582 1.21 24.17 -15.74
CA GLN A 582 0.15 24.28 -16.74
C GLN A 582 -0.95 23.25 -16.42
N HIS A 583 -2.20 23.56 -16.71
CA HIS A 583 -3.33 22.63 -16.60
C HIS A 583 -3.59 22.00 -15.20
N THR A 584 -2.88 22.41 -14.15
CA THR A 584 -3.09 21.86 -12.80
C THR A 584 -4.46 22.26 -12.26
N GLY A 585 -5.30 21.25 -12.01
CA GLY A 585 -6.68 21.45 -11.55
C GLY A 585 -7.74 21.30 -12.63
N GLU A 586 -7.34 21.03 -13.89
CA GLU A 586 -8.25 20.51 -14.89
C GLU A 586 -8.75 19.13 -14.48
N LYS A 587 -10.06 18.90 -14.63
CA LYS A 587 -10.70 17.65 -14.23
C LYS A 587 -10.47 16.59 -15.30
N VAL A 588 -9.44 15.77 -15.13
CA VAL A 588 -9.19 14.61 -15.99
C VAL A 588 -10.09 13.45 -15.56
N ASP A 589 -10.66 12.72 -16.53
CA ASP A 589 -11.47 11.54 -16.23
C ASP A 589 -10.56 10.46 -15.65
N GLY A 590 -10.93 9.90 -14.50
CA GLY A 590 -10.13 8.87 -13.82
C GLY A 590 -9.96 7.61 -14.69
N SER A 591 -10.77 7.43 -15.73
CA SER A 591 -10.61 6.35 -16.71
C SER A 591 -9.26 6.39 -17.43
N ASP A 592 -8.76 7.58 -17.75
CA ASP A 592 -7.54 7.73 -18.53
C ASP A 592 -6.33 7.45 -17.65
N LEU A 593 -6.36 7.92 -16.39
CA LEU A 593 -5.34 7.58 -15.41
C LEU A 593 -5.36 6.09 -15.06
N LEU A 594 -6.54 5.52 -14.85
CA LEU A 594 -6.67 4.09 -14.65
C LEU A 594 -6.10 3.33 -15.86
N ALA A 595 -6.43 3.72 -17.08
CA ALA A 595 -5.85 3.11 -18.28
C ALA A 595 -4.32 3.28 -18.37
N ALA A 596 -3.78 4.46 -18.00
CA ALA A 596 -2.35 4.73 -17.98
C ALA A 596 -1.60 3.86 -16.97
N MET A 597 -2.21 3.62 -15.79
CA MET A 597 -1.71 2.66 -14.79
C MET A 597 -1.92 1.19 -15.22
N GLY A 598 -2.35 0.96 -16.47
CA GLY A 598 -2.78 -0.32 -17.01
C GLY A 598 -4.15 -0.78 -16.49
N MET A 599 -4.73 -0.13 -15.50
CA MET A 599 -5.93 -0.46 -14.74
C MET A 599 -7.24 -0.08 -15.45
N SER A 600 -7.28 -0.11 -16.78
CA SER A 600 -8.51 0.20 -17.54
C SER A 600 -9.70 -0.68 -17.11
N GLU A 601 -9.42 -1.90 -16.64
CA GLU A 601 -10.40 -2.85 -16.08
C GLU A 601 -10.84 -2.55 -14.65
N MET A 602 -10.21 -1.63 -13.90
CA MET A 602 -10.82 -1.10 -12.67
C MET A 602 -12.06 -0.23 -12.92
N THR A 603 -12.40 -0.01 -14.20
CA THR A 603 -13.75 0.40 -14.61
C THR A 603 -14.76 -0.76 -14.60
N MET A 604 -14.34 -1.97 -14.27
CA MET A 604 -15.13 -3.20 -14.29
C MET A 604 -15.03 -3.95 -12.97
N ASP A 605 -16.06 -3.74 -12.15
CA ASP A 605 -16.83 -4.87 -11.60
C ASP A 605 -18.31 -4.50 -11.56
N ALA A 606 -18.81 -4.06 -12.73
CA ALA A 606 -20.22 -3.78 -12.97
C ALA A 606 -21.01 -5.03 -13.35
N ALA A 607 -20.44 -6.23 -13.28
CA ALA A 607 -21.16 -7.44 -13.67
C ALA A 607 -22.44 -7.64 -12.82
N ALA A 608 -22.40 -7.31 -11.52
CA ALA A 608 -23.58 -7.29 -10.66
C ALA A 608 -24.59 -6.19 -11.05
N ALA A 609 -24.12 -4.98 -11.39
CA ALA A 609 -24.98 -3.88 -11.85
C ALA A 609 -25.53 -4.07 -13.28
N MET A 610 -24.88 -4.91 -14.09
CA MET A 610 -25.24 -5.22 -15.48
C MET A 610 -26.30 -6.31 -15.60
N ASN A 611 -26.49 -7.11 -14.55
CA ASN A 611 -27.55 -8.12 -14.44
C ASN A 611 -28.92 -7.54 -14.02
N MET A 612 -29.05 -6.21 -13.88
CA MET A 612 -30.36 -5.57 -13.74
C MET A 612 -31.09 -5.54 -15.10
N GLU A 613 -31.97 -6.51 -15.32
CA GLU A 613 -32.90 -6.50 -16.46
C GLU A 613 -33.69 -5.18 -16.46
N GLY A 614 -33.67 -4.46 -17.58
CA GLY A 614 -34.46 -3.22 -17.78
C GLY A 614 -33.74 -1.88 -17.56
N ALA A 615 -32.55 -1.83 -16.97
CA ALA A 615 -31.84 -0.55 -16.73
C ALA A 615 -31.19 0.02 -18.00
N THR A 616 -31.31 1.33 -18.27
CA THR A 616 -30.66 1.97 -19.43
C THR A 616 -29.14 2.09 -19.24
N LYS A 617 -28.38 2.21 -20.34
CA LYS A 617 -26.91 2.39 -20.31
C LYS A 617 -26.47 3.59 -19.46
N LYS A 618 -27.30 4.64 -19.39
CA LYS A 618 -27.05 5.85 -18.59
C LYS A 618 -27.29 5.62 -17.10
N GLU A 619 -28.33 4.86 -16.76
CA GLU A 619 -28.65 4.48 -15.37
C GLU A 619 -27.59 3.51 -14.82
N ARG A 620 -27.20 2.50 -15.59
CA ARG A 620 -26.11 1.57 -15.21
C ARG A 620 -24.81 2.31 -14.92
N ARG A 621 -24.41 3.27 -15.78
CA ARG A 621 -23.23 4.13 -15.55
C ARG A 621 -23.35 5.02 -14.31
N LYS A 622 -24.56 5.48 -13.98
CA LYS A 622 -24.81 6.34 -12.81
C LYS A 622 -24.79 5.53 -11.51
N LEU A 623 -25.40 4.34 -11.51
CA LEU A 623 -25.33 3.36 -10.42
C LEU A 623 -23.88 2.93 -10.18
N GLN A 624 -23.16 2.51 -11.23
CA GLN A 624 -21.75 2.12 -11.13
C GLN A 624 -20.84 3.21 -10.52
N LYS A 625 -21.01 4.48 -10.92
CA LYS A 625 -20.25 5.60 -10.32
C LYS A 625 -20.71 5.95 -8.90
N ALA A 626 -21.98 5.70 -8.56
CA ALA A 626 -22.49 5.86 -7.22
C ALA A 626 -21.84 4.80 -6.32
N VAL A 627 -22.13 3.51 -6.53
CA VAL A 627 -21.71 2.37 -5.70
C VAL A 627 -20.22 2.38 -5.33
N LEU A 628 -19.33 2.67 -6.30
CA LEU A 628 -17.88 2.66 -6.06
C LEU A 628 -17.36 3.76 -5.13
N THR A 629 -18.03 4.92 -5.02
CA THR A 629 -17.49 6.07 -4.26
C THR A 629 -18.50 6.75 -3.35
N ASN A 630 -19.76 6.37 -3.43
CA ASN A 630 -20.88 6.89 -2.63
C ASN A 630 -21.85 5.75 -2.35
N LEU A 631 -22.35 5.68 -1.12
CA LEU A 631 -23.39 4.72 -0.80
C LEU A 631 -24.73 5.10 -1.45
N PRO A 632 -25.58 4.13 -1.80
CA PRO A 632 -26.94 4.40 -2.21
C PRO A 632 -27.69 5.18 -1.12
N THR A 633 -28.60 6.06 -1.52
CA THR A 633 -29.46 6.75 -0.55
C THR A 633 -30.46 5.76 0.01
N PRO A 634 -30.54 5.56 1.34
CA PRO A 634 -31.52 4.65 1.93
C PRO A 634 -32.95 5.10 1.63
N ASP A 635 -33.84 4.14 1.36
CA ASP A 635 -35.26 4.40 1.25
C ASP A 635 -35.83 4.79 2.62
N MET A 636 -36.76 5.75 2.62
CA MET A 636 -37.49 6.08 3.83
C MET A 636 -38.49 4.96 4.14
N PRO A 637 -38.63 4.54 5.41
CA PRO A 637 -39.63 3.56 5.78
C PRO A 637 -41.04 4.05 5.41
N GLU A 638 -41.99 3.12 5.27
CA GLU A 638 -43.40 3.50 5.11
C GLU A 638 -43.98 4.02 6.43
N ALA A 639 -44.81 5.06 6.35
CA ALA A 639 -45.45 5.60 7.54
C ALA A 639 -46.54 4.64 8.05
N PRO A 640 -46.64 4.44 9.38
CA PRO A 640 -47.76 3.69 9.97
C PRO A 640 -49.11 4.17 9.47
N ALA A 641 -50.03 3.24 9.22
CA ALA A 641 -51.38 3.57 8.80
C ALA A 641 -52.14 4.29 9.93
N GLY A 642 -52.95 5.29 9.58
CA GLY A 642 -53.84 5.98 10.51
C GLY A 642 -53.25 7.17 11.29
N LEU A 643 -52.00 7.57 11.01
CA LEU A 643 -51.41 8.78 11.61
C LEU A 643 -52.14 10.05 11.13
N ASP A 644 -52.43 10.96 12.05
CA ASP A 644 -52.94 12.29 11.72
C ASP A 644 -51.86 13.18 11.06
N ARG A 645 -52.23 14.38 10.62
CA ARG A 645 -51.29 15.28 9.92
C ARG A 645 -50.09 15.70 10.78
N GLN A 646 -50.29 15.91 12.08
CA GLN A 646 -49.25 16.33 13.01
C GLN A 646 -48.38 15.14 13.42
N GLU A 647 -48.98 13.99 13.68
CA GLU A 647 -48.30 12.72 13.95
C GLU A 647 -47.44 12.30 12.77
N LEU A 648 -47.96 12.37 11.54
CA LEU A 648 -47.19 12.11 10.32
C LEU A 648 -46.02 13.08 10.16
N LYS A 649 -46.21 14.36 10.49
CA LYS A 649 -45.13 15.36 10.45
C LYS A 649 -44.04 15.04 11.48
N ASN A 650 -44.43 14.72 12.71
CA ASN A 650 -43.51 14.35 13.79
C ASN A 650 -42.74 13.06 13.45
N TRP A 651 -43.45 12.05 12.96
CA TRP A 651 -42.87 10.78 12.53
C TRP A 651 -41.86 10.99 11.40
N LYS A 652 -42.17 11.81 10.38
CA LYS A 652 -41.23 12.15 9.29
C LYS A 652 -40.01 12.91 9.81
N ALA A 653 -40.18 13.82 10.77
CA ALA A 653 -39.07 14.54 11.40
C ALA A 653 -38.15 13.60 12.17
N GLN A 654 -38.72 12.62 12.90
CA GLN A 654 -37.97 11.57 13.57
C GLN A 654 -37.18 10.72 12.56
N GLN A 655 -37.82 10.21 11.50
CA GLN A 655 -37.11 9.43 10.47
C GLN A 655 -35.98 10.22 9.81
N SER A 656 -36.19 11.53 9.58
CA SER A 656 -35.15 12.40 9.04
C SER A 656 -33.97 12.59 10.01
N ASN A 657 -34.22 12.64 11.32
CA ASN A 657 -33.18 12.71 12.33
C ASN A 657 -32.41 11.39 12.42
N ASP A 658 -33.11 10.26 12.44
CA ASP A 658 -32.51 8.92 12.45
C ASP A 658 -31.61 8.70 11.23
N LEU A 659 -32.03 9.16 10.04
CA LEU A 659 -31.23 9.11 8.83
C LEU A 659 -29.98 10.01 8.92
N LYS A 660 -30.10 11.17 9.57
CA LYS A 660 -28.96 12.06 9.81
C LYS A 660 -27.95 11.43 10.77
N THR A 661 -28.43 10.80 11.84
CA THR A 661 -27.62 10.05 12.79
C THR A 661 -26.91 8.89 12.08
N TYR A 662 -27.66 8.07 11.33
CA TYR A 662 -27.08 6.99 10.51
C TYR A 662 -25.96 7.50 9.61
N ARG A 663 -26.22 8.52 8.78
CA ARG A 663 -25.21 9.12 7.89
C ARG A 663 -23.99 9.63 8.65
N SER A 664 -24.17 10.16 9.85
CA SER A 664 -23.06 10.59 10.71
C SER A 664 -22.21 9.40 11.14
N LEU A 665 -22.84 8.35 11.67
CA LEU A 665 -22.19 7.12 12.16
C LEU A 665 -21.41 6.41 11.04
N ILE A 666 -22.01 6.29 9.86
CA ILE A 666 -21.41 5.56 8.74
C ILE A 666 -20.45 6.40 7.87
N SER A 667 -20.33 7.71 8.12
CA SER A 667 -19.52 8.61 7.27
C SER A 667 -18.05 8.22 7.15
N GLN A 668 -17.52 7.47 8.14
CA GLN A 668 -16.14 7.00 8.18
C GLN A 668 -16.02 5.48 7.98
N MET A 669 -17.13 4.79 7.70
CA MET A 669 -17.14 3.35 7.53
C MET A 669 -16.90 2.98 6.07
N ALA A 670 -15.97 2.07 5.85
CA ALA A 670 -15.76 1.31 4.62
C ALA A 670 -14.96 0.05 5.01
N ARG A 671 -14.81 -0.92 4.09
CA ARG A 671 -13.88 -2.03 4.32
C ARG A 671 -12.51 -1.49 4.73
N ALA A 672 -11.81 -2.18 5.62
CA ALA A 672 -10.52 -1.73 6.16
C ALA A 672 -9.49 -1.48 5.04
N SER A 673 -9.58 -2.21 3.93
CA SER A 673 -8.75 -2.02 2.73
C SER A 673 -8.97 -0.66 2.04
N GLU A 674 -10.07 0.03 2.31
CA GLU A 674 -10.46 1.32 1.72
C GLU A 674 -10.28 2.50 2.69
N LEU A 675 -9.74 2.26 3.88
CA LEU A 675 -9.45 3.27 4.90
C LEU A 675 -7.96 3.65 4.92
N GLU A 676 -7.62 4.73 5.63
CA GLU A 676 -6.23 5.10 5.94
C GLU A 676 -5.61 4.01 6.83
N SER A 677 -4.42 3.51 6.48
CA SER A 677 -3.76 2.41 7.21
C SER A 677 -2.27 2.70 7.44
N PRO A 678 -1.75 2.72 8.68
CA PRO A 678 -2.48 2.43 9.90
C PRO A 678 -3.55 3.47 10.16
N ALA A 679 -4.68 3.01 10.68
CA ALA A 679 -5.73 3.90 11.14
C ALA A 679 -5.18 4.83 12.21
N ARG A 680 -5.80 6.00 12.37
CA ARG A 680 -5.37 6.98 13.38
C ARG A 680 -5.52 6.38 14.78
N ARG A 681 -4.69 6.84 15.72
CA ARG A 681 -4.85 6.48 17.14
C ARG A 681 -6.27 6.83 17.61
N GLY A 682 -6.90 5.91 18.35
CA GLY A 682 -8.30 6.02 18.77
C GLY A 682 -9.31 5.46 17.77
N HIS A 683 -8.89 5.05 16.57
CA HIS A 683 -9.75 4.31 15.65
C HIS A 683 -9.84 2.84 16.04
N PHE A 684 -11.02 2.22 15.84
CA PHE A 684 -11.29 0.80 16.13
C PHE A 684 -10.17 -0.13 15.65
N LEU A 685 -9.85 -0.09 14.35
CA LEU A 685 -8.80 -0.92 13.75
C LEU A 685 -7.48 -0.86 14.55
N ARG A 686 -7.07 0.33 15.00
CA ARG A 686 -5.82 0.47 15.75
C ARG A 686 -5.90 -0.07 17.16
N GLU A 687 -7.04 0.10 17.84
CA GLU A 687 -7.24 -0.44 19.18
C GLU A 687 -7.34 -1.96 19.17
N PHE A 688 -7.85 -2.53 18.08
CA PHE A 688 -7.97 -3.96 17.86
C PHE A 688 -6.72 -4.64 17.31
N GLY A 689 -5.60 -3.90 17.17
CA GLY A 689 -4.30 -4.48 16.84
C GLY A 689 -3.99 -4.55 15.34
N GLN A 690 -4.61 -3.73 14.49
CA GLN A 690 -4.17 -3.54 13.11
C GLN A 690 -2.66 -3.25 13.06
N SER A 691 -1.93 -3.91 12.17
CA SER A 691 -0.51 -3.67 11.90
C SER A 691 -0.21 -2.20 11.60
N ASP A 692 0.90 -1.66 12.10
CA ASP A 692 1.41 -0.36 11.62
C ASP A 692 2.07 -0.44 10.24
N ARG A 693 2.35 -1.66 9.80
CA ARG A 693 3.05 -1.95 8.55
C ARG A 693 4.42 -1.28 8.50
N GLU A 694 5.05 -1.05 9.66
CA GLU A 694 6.45 -0.62 9.75
C GLU A 694 7.39 -1.83 9.70
N VAL A 695 6.94 -2.95 10.26
CA VAL A 695 7.60 -4.25 10.20
C VAL A 695 6.65 -5.26 9.55
N ILE A 696 7.21 -6.28 8.91
CA ILE A 696 6.47 -7.39 8.28
C ILE A 696 5.67 -8.15 9.35
N GLU A 697 4.37 -8.33 9.11
CA GLU A 697 3.45 -9.12 9.96
C GLU A 697 3.39 -8.62 11.42
N ASN A 698 3.19 -7.30 11.61
CA ASN A 698 3.17 -6.66 12.94
C ASN A 698 1.75 -6.43 13.51
N ALA A 699 0.76 -7.18 13.04
CA ALA A 699 -0.58 -7.17 13.62
C ALA A 699 -0.60 -7.89 14.98
N SER A 700 -1.57 -7.55 15.83
CA SER A 700 -1.78 -8.19 17.14
C SER A 700 -3.21 -8.66 17.27
N ASP A 701 -3.38 -9.91 17.66
CA ASP A 701 -4.65 -10.52 18.01
C ASP A 701 -4.81 -10.70 19.53
N TYR A 702 -3.93 -10.10 20.34
CA TYR A 702 -4.03 -10.15 21.80
C TYR A 702 -5.19 -9.31 22.32
N ALA A 703 -5.81 -9.77 23.41
CA ALA A 703 -6.84 -9.03 24.11
C ALA A 703 -6.22 -7.81 24.82
N SER A 704 -6.88 -6.66 24.75
CA SER A 704 -6.40 -5.43 25.40
C SER A 704 -7.51 -4.68 26.12
N VAL A 705 -7.14 -3.90 27.14
CA VAL A 705 -8.09 -3.04 27.88
C VAL A 705 -8.79 -2.03 26.95
N PRO A 706 -8.09 -1.35 26.00
CA PRO A 706 -8.74 -0.50 25.02
C PRO A 706 -9.81 -1.22 24.19
N GLN A 707 -9.57 -2.46 23.73
CA GLN A 707 -10.57 -3.24 23.00
C GLN A 707 -11.84 -3.44 23.82
N ALA A 708 -11.69 -3.85 25.08
CA ALA A 708 -12.84 -4.06 25.98
C ALA A 708 -13.61 -2.75 26.23
N LEU A 709 -12.91 -1.64 26.44
CA LEU A 709 -13.54 -0.33 26.65
C LEU A 709 -14.25 0.18 25.38
N ASN A 710 -13.68 -0.07 24.21
CA ASN A 710 -14.30 0.27 22.92
C ASN A 710 -15.58 -0.56 22.70
N LEU A 711 -15.56 -1.85 23.00
CA LEU A 711 -16.76 -2.69 22.92
C LEU A 711 -17.84 -2.22 23.89
N LEU A 712 -17.48 -1.82 25.11
CA LEU A 712 -18.42 -1.36 26.15
C LEU A 712 -19.07 0.01 25.85
N ASN A 713 -18.33 0.94 25.23
CA ASN A 713 -18.75 2.34 25.09
C ASN A 713 -18.85 2.83 23.63
N GLY A 714 -18.58 1.96 22.67
CA GLY A 714 -18.51 2.31 21.25
C GLY A 714 -19.90 2.52 20.63
N SER A 715 -19.97 3.43 19.65
CA SER A 715 -21.20 3.72 18.90
C SER A 715 -21.52 2.68 17.81
N MET A 716 -20.85 1.52 17.80
CA MET A 716 -21.01 0.51 16.76
C MET A 716 -22.37 -0.18 16.85
N VAL A 717 -22.85 -0.48 18.08
CA VAL A 717 -24.17 -1.10 18.27
C VAL A 717 -25.27 -0.19 17.74
N GLU A 718 -25.23 1.10 18.09
CA GLU A 718 -26.15 2.12 17.57
C GLU A 718 -26.13 2.20 16.04
N ALA A 719 -24.94 2.09 15.43
CA ALA A 719 -24.82 2.09 13.97
C ALA A 719 -25.48 0.86 13.32
N LEU A 720 -25.42 -0.30 13.98
CA LEU A 720 -25.97 -1.55 13.50
C LEU A 720 -27.49 -1.65 13.69
N THR A 721 -28.00 -1.22 14.84
CA THR A 721 -29.43 -1.28 15.19
C THR A 721 -30.25 -0.15 14.56
N ASN A 722 -29.59 0.87 14.00
CA ASN A 722 -30.25 1.91 13.23
C ASN A 722 -31.06 1.32 12.06
N LYS A 723 -32.33 1.70 11.94
CA LYS A 723 -33.27 1.24 10.90
C LYS A 723 -32.83 1.44 9.44
N PHE A 724 -31.84 2.30 9.20
CA PHE A 724 -31.28 2.53 7.85
C PHE A 724 -30.03 1.68 7.55
N ALA A 725 -29.46 1.01 8.56
CA ALA A 725 -28.43 0.00 8.38
C ALA A 725 -29.02 -1.28 7.78
N VAL A 726 -28.20 -2.09 7.10
CA VAL A 726 -28.65 -3.36 6.49
C VAL A 726 -29.27 -4.29 7.53
N PHE A 727 -28.54 -4.54 8.62
CA PHE A 727 -29.01 -5.36 9.73
C PHE A 727 -30.20 -4.72 10.45
N GLY A 728 -30.08 -3.44 10.85
CA GLY A 728 -31.14 -2.74 11.57
C GLY A 728 -32.45 -2.67 10.80
N LYS A 729 -32.42 -2.49 9.48
CA LYS A 729 -33.62 -2.54 8.64
C LYS A 729 -34.34 -3.89 8.76
N ARG A 730 -33.63 -5.00 8.55
CA ARG A 730 -34.21 -6.34 8.66
C ARG A 730 -34.74 -6.62 10.07
N LEU A 731 -34.01 -6.19 11.09
CA LEU A 731 -34.44 -6.35 12.49
C LEU A 731 -35.77 -5.63 12.77
N ASN A 732 -35.98 -4.47 12.14
CA ASN A 732 -37.24 -3.71 12.24
C ASN A 732 -38.38 -4.32 11.41
N GLU A 733 -38.08 -5.06 10.34
CA GLU A 733 -39.09 -5.75 9.52
C GLU A 733 -39.61 -7.04 10.19
N ALA A 734 -38.83 -7.65 11.08
CA ALA A 734 -39.24 -8.81 11.87
C ALA A 734 -40.37 -8.46 12.86
N SER A 735 -41.41 -9.28 12.90
CA SER A 735 -42.66 -8.96 13.60
C SER A 735 -42.72 -9.49 15.03
N THR A 736 -41.95 -10.53 15.34
CA THR A 736 -41.97 -11.19 16.67
C THR A 736 -40.61 -11.13 17.37
N PRO A 737 -40.57 -11.13 18.71
CA PRO A 737 -39.32 -11.26 19.47
C PRO A 737 -38.50 -12.49 19.07
N GLU A 738 -39.16 -13.60 18.74
CA GLU A 738 -38.52 -14.83 18.28
C GLU A 738 -37.84 -14.66 16.91
N GLU A 739 -38.50 -14.02 15.95
CA GLU A 739 -37.90 -13.72 14.64
C GLU A 739 -36.71 -12.76 14.77
N LYS A 740 -36.85 -11.69 15.56
CA LYS A 740 -35.76 -10.76 15.86
C LYS A 740 -34.57 -11.48 16.51
N THR A 741 -34.84 -12.42 17.42
CA THR A 741 -33.80 -13.23 18.08
C THR A 741 -33.07 -14.11 17.08
N ARG A 742 -33.79 -14.86 16.23
CA ARG A 742 -33.16 -15.68 15.18
C ARG A 742 -32.30 -14.83 14.25
N MET A 743 -32.79 -13.67 13.85
CA MET A 743 -32.06 -12.75 12.98
C MET A 743 -30.76 -12.24 13.60
N MET A 744 -30.76 -11.90 14.90
CA MET A 744 -29.53 -11.50 15.61
C MET A 744 -28.48 -12.63 15.60
N PHE A 745 -28.89 -13.86 15.87
CA PHE A 745 -27.98 -15.02 15.88
C PHE A 745 -27.49 -15.38 14.47
N GLN A 746 -28.36 -15.36 13.46
CA GLN A 746 -27.98 -15.60 12.08
C GLN A 746 -27.02 -14.51 11.56
N ALA A 747 -27.28 -13.24 11.86
CA ALA A 747 -26.45 -12.12 11.40
C ALA A 747 -25.05 -12.15 12.03
N MET A 748 -24.96 -12.38 13.35
CA MET A 748 -23.68 -12.27 14.06
C MET A 748 -22.90 -13.59 14.05
N LEU A 749 -23.60 -14.72 14.22
CA LEU A 749 -23.00 -16.05 14.45
C LEU A 749 -23.28 -17.05 13.32
N THR A 750 -24.09 -16.69 12.32
CA THR A 750 -24.38 -17.53 11.14
C THR A 750 -25.08 -18.86 11.49
N ARG A 751 -25.80 -18.91 12.61
CA ARG A 751 -26.55 -20.09 13.07
C ARG A 751 -27.85 -19.71 13.75
N GLU A 752 -28.71 -20.69 13.99
CA GLU A 752 -29.88 -20.54 14.86
C GLU A 752 -29.46 -20.44 16.35
N PRO A 753 -30.22 -19.69 17.18
CA PRO A 753 -30.11 -19.78 18.62
C PRO A 753 -30.53 -21.17 19.10
N THR A 754 -29.89 -21.64 20.16
CA THR A 754 -30.36 -22.81 20.91
C THR A 754 -31.64 -22.47 21.67
N ASP A 755 -32.42 -23.49 22.09
CA ASP A 755 -33.62 -23.29 22.91
C ASP A 755 -33.31 -22.49 24.19
N HIS A 756 -32.14 -22.75 24.80
CA HIS A 756 -31.71 -22.03 26.00
C HIS A 756 -31.40 -20.55 25.72
N GLU A 757 -30.68 -20.26 24.64
CA GLU A 757 -30.37 -18.88 24.22
C GLU A 757 -31.65 -18.12 23.85
N MET A 758 -32.60 -18.77 23.17
CA MET A 758 -33.91 -18.19 22.86
C MET A 758 -34.66 -17.80 24.12
N GLU A 759 -34.73 -18.69 25.12
CA GLU A 759 -35.40 -18.38 26.39
C GLU A 759 -34.74 -17.22 27.14
N ILE A 760 -33.40 -17.14 27.15
CA ILE A 760 -32.67 -16.02 27.77
C ILE A 760 -33.04 -14.70 27.09
N VAL A 761 -32.97 -14.65 25.75
CA VAL A 761 -33.22 -13.42 25.00
C VAL A 761 -34.68 -12.99 25.12
N LYS A 762 -35.63 -13.92 25.04
CA LYS A 762 -37.06 -13.61 25.21
C LYS A 762 -37.36 -13.03 26.58
N LYS A 763 -36.73 -13.56 27.63
CA LYS A 763 -36.86 -13.03 28.99
C LYS A 763 -36.36 -11.58 29.04
N GLU A 764 -35.18 -11.33 28.49
CA GLU A 764 -34.57 -9.99 28.46
C GLU A 764 -35.46 -8.97 27.72
N ILE A 765 -36.00 -9.35 26.55
CA ILE A 765 -36.93 -8.52 25.78
C ILE A 765 -38.22 -8.25 26.55
N THR A 766 -38.73 -9.24 27.29
CA THR A 766 -39.95 -9.08 28.10
C THR A 766 -39.74 -8.10 29.25
N GLU A 767 -38.56 -8.10 29.87
CA GLU A 767 -38.22 -7.24 31.01
C GLU A 767 -37.86 -5.81 30.59
N ASN A 768 -37.16 -5.64 29.47
CA ASN A 768 -36.54 -4.37 29.07
C ASN A 768 -37.08 -3.76 27.76
N GLY A 769 -38.02 -4.42 27.07
CA GLY A 769 -38.65 -3.89 25.87
C GLY A 769 -37.71 -3.82 24.65
N GLU A 770 -37.89 -2.82 23.79
CA GLU A 770 -37.09 -2.66 22.56
C GLU A 770 -35.61 -2.34 22.85
N ASP A 771 -35.29 -1.72 23.99
CA ASP A 771 -33.90 -1.42 24.38
C ASP A 771 -33.07 -2.72 24.60
N ALA A 772 -33.74 -3.84 24.87
CA ALA A 772 -33.10 -5.15 25.04
C ALA A 772 -32.36 -5.62 23.78
N TYR A 773 -32.82 -5.25 22.58
CA TYR A 773 -32.20 -5.72 21.34
C TYR A 773 -30.78 -5.18 21.17
N GLU A 774 -30.52 -3.94 21.56
CA GLU A 774 -29.16 -3.36 21.55
C GLU A 774 -28.24 -4.12 22.51
N GLY A 775 -28.74 -4.46 23.70
CA GLY A 775 -28.01 -5.25 24.69
C GLY A 775 -27.67 -6.66 24.20
N VAL A 776 -28.59 -7.31 23.48
CA VAL A 776 -28.36 -8.66 22.92
C VAL A 776 -27.36 -8.60 21.76
N VAL A 777 -27.49 -7.63 20.85
CA VAL A 777 -26.50 -7.40 19.77
C VAL A 777 -25.12 -7.15 20.37
N TRP A 778 -25.04 -6.30 21.38
CA TRP A 778 -23.81 -6.03 22.11
C TRP A 778 -23.21 -7.32 22.70
N ALA A 779 -24.03 -8.14 23.38
CA ALA A 779 -23.58 -9.38 23.98
C ALA A 779 -23.02 -10.36 22.92
N LEU A 780 -23.72 -10.52 21.78
CA LEU A 780 -23.31 -11.40 20.70
C LEU A 780 -21.96 -11.01 20.09
N LEU A 781 -21.75 -9.71 19.81
CA LEU A 781 -20.49 -9.17 19.28
C LEU A 781 -19.30 -9.37 20.23
N ASN A 782 -19.56 -9.54 21.53
CA ASN A 782 -18.54 -9.77 22.56
C ASN A 782 -18.31 -11.26 22.86
N THR A 783 -19.03 -12.18 22.23
CA THR A 783 -18.83 -13.62 22.46
C THR A 783 -17.52 -14.12 21.85
N GLN A 784 -16.95 -15.17 22.47
CA GLN A 784 -15.84 -15.91 21.86
C GLN A 784 -16.24 -16.52 20.51
N GLN A 785 -17.51 -16.93 20.34
CA GLN A 785 -17.97 -17.45 19.06
C GLN A 785 -17.95 -16.41 17.95
N PHE A 786 -18.26 -15.14 18.26
CA PHE A 786 -18.12 -14.07 17.29
C PHE A 786 -16.66 -13.78 16.96
N LEU A 787 -15.81 -13.64 17.98
CA LEU A 787 -14.43 -13.17 17.86
C LEU A 787 -13.45 -14.18 17.27
N PHE A 788 -13.86 -15.43 17.02
CA PHE A 788 -12.98 -16.50 16.54
C PHE A 788 -13.45 -17.08 15.21
N VAL A 789 -12.48 -17.43 14.38
CA VAL A 789 -12.61 -18.27 13.20
C VAL A 789 -12.53 -19.72 13.68
N GLN A 790 -13.70 -20.35 13.84
CA GLN A 790 -13.87 -21.71 14.36
C GLN A 790 -13.74 -22.76 13.30
#